data_AF-A0A9E1XG59-F1
#
_entry.id   AF-A0A9E1XG59-F1
#
_cell.length_a   1.000
_cell.length_b   1.000
_cell.length_c   1.000
_cell.angle_alpha   90.00
_cell.angle_beta   90.00
_cell.angle_gamma   90.00
#
_symmetry.space_group_name_H-M   'P 1'
#
loop_
_entity.id
_entity.type
_entity.pdbx_description
1 polymer ?
#
loop_
_entity_poly.entity_id
_entity_poly.type
_entity_poly.pdbx_seq_one_letter_code
_entity_poly.pdbx_strand_id
1 'polypeptide(L)'
;MAEVIGFLRENATWGEKQVRRFFKNNLPKEYVVYVEPPLHVERETLHPDFFILTNYGVIVIEVKDWVGINRVDPSQVFTRTTGNKTKRFPNAVETTRERAILLSNKIIAKQKERGLQAAKIPWSYAAICPKLSFVDIQRLRHSWGKEFVLGEADINSPDVLLKRLKYLFPPKRIKKSLTKSEIDLVRATIWPISEYQKEGQQAIILDRDQEKIVAEPVWTKKPEKKKKTSQEKLFDEDIASELPEKEVHPEYIDQISKNVSVRLLRGVAGSGKSLVIAQRAKYLASMYPEWNIGVLTYNKPLQEYFQEVFRGSTIVPKTFHGVCMSTLRESRFFADDDNRCEVKRWLDSVKFNYDVIRELGKDFLEKEFKWLRDINIKDRDTYLNMTRYGRGDGIRIRKGDDGKRGQIFDALQEYKKHLKEHKLWDWEEIPQMVLERIENGSVSADLFDAILVDEAQDFAPVWFDLVKKWLNSENGLLFIADDPSQSVYRNFSWKEKGIPVVGRTRWLKIPYRNTYEIYAAAYSMIKNNESIQRTLTENGEVITPVLDSSIMRHGDRPLVRKFRNTNDEIAFIKEKIRDLRQNNIRDNQIVILICNPKLVRKLKDNLNGFDVQVSSVRRYKGLEKNTVFIMRLQDTFDFDSDNEDAIAAERRLLYVGMSRARETLYMTYSGSLPKPFEILRTEKMADFIL
;
A
#
# COMPACT_ATOMS: atom_id res chain seq x y z
N MET A 1 20.67 -9.77 12.20
CA MET A 1 19.61 -10.78 12.33
C MET A 1 19.02 -11.02 10.96
N ALA A 2 18.79 -12.29 10.61
CA ALA A 2 18.16 -12.65 9.35
C ALA A 2 16.72 -12.15 9.29
N GLU A 3 16.27 -11.94 8.06
CA GLU A 3 14.88 -11.60 7.81
C GLU A 3 14.04 -12.87 7.85
N VAL A 4 12.89 -12.80 8.53
CA VAL A 4 11.93 -13.91 8.63
C VAL A 4 10.63 -13.48 7.98
N ILE A 5 10.21 -14.20 6.95
CA ILE A 5 8.99 -13.94 6.17
C ILE A 5 8.01 -15.07 6.43
N GLY A 6 6.76 -14.72 6.72
CA GLY A 6 5.72 -15.66 7.12
C GLY A 6 5.67 -15.93 8.63
N PHE A 7 4.68 -16.74 9.02
CA PHE A 7 4.34 -17.03 10.40
C PHE A 7 4.08 -18.50 10.58
N LEU A 8 4.39 -19.00 11.78
CA LEU A 8 4.00 -20.34 12.17
C LEU A 8 2.50 -20.34 12.47
N ARG A 9 1.81 -21.39 12.03
CA ARG A 9 0.45 -21.73 12.46
C ARG A 9 0.29 -21.72 13.99
N GLU A 10 -0.91 -21.46 14.48
CA GLU A 10 -1.17 -21.30 15.93
C GLU A 10 -0.75 -22.53 16.76
N ASN A 11 -1.00 -23.72 16.21
CA ASN A 11 -0.68 -25.01 16.82
C ASN A 11 0.76 -25.49 16.54
N ALA A 12 1.64 -24.61 16.06
CA ALA A 12 3.04 -24.94 15.85
C ALA A 12 3.72 -25.49 17.11
N THR A 13 4.55 -26.48 16.89
CA THR A 13 5.29 -27.24 17.91
C THR A 13 6.31 -26.37 18.63
N TRP A 14 6.83 -26.86 19.76
CA TRP A 14 7.89 -26.14 20.47
C TRP A 14 9.15 -26.05 19.62
N GLY A 15 9.50 -27.14 18.93
CA GLY A 15 10.67 -27.21 18.07
C GLY A 15 10.63 -26.19 16.95
N GLU A 16 9.51 -26.10 16.21
CA GLU A 16 9.33 -25.09 15.15
C GLU A 16 9.52 -23.66 15.70
N LYS A 17 8.93 -23.37 16.87
CA LYS A 17 9.05 -22.06 17.54
C LYS A 17 10.50 -21.74 17.95
N GLN A 18 11.24 -22.71 18.49
CA GLN A 18 12.64 -22.52 18.86
C GLN A 18 13.55 -22.37 17.64
N VAL A 19 13.40 -23.21 16.62
CA VAL A 19 14.17 -23.14 15.37
C VAL A 19 13.97 -21.77 14.71
N ARG A 20 12.73 -21.28 14.62
CA ARG A 20 12.44 -19.93 14.12
C ARG A 20 13.17 -18.84 14.92
N ARG A 21 13.21 -18.96 16.25
CA ARG A 21 13.93 -18.02 17.12
C ARG A 21 15.44 -18.06 16.88
N PHE A 22 16.03 -19.25 16.81
CA PHE A 22 17.45 -19.42 16.51
C PHE A 22 17.80 -18.86 15.14
N PHE A 23 17.04 -19.18 14.10
CA PHE A 23 17.28 -18.64 12.77
C PHE A 23 17.21 -17.11 12.73
N LYS A 24 16.21 -16.50 13.38
CA LYS A 24 16.12 -15.03 13.46
C LYS A 24 17.36 -14.41 14.12
N ASN A 25 17.81 -14.98 15.23
CA ASN A 25 18.85 -14.39 16.06
C ASN A 25 20.27 -14.69 15.56
N ASN A 26 20.49 -15.89 15.02
CA ASN A 26 21.82 -16.43 14.74
C ASN A 26 22.21 -16.34 13.26
N LEU A 27 21.26 -16.19 12.33
CA LEU A 27 21.57 -15.98 10.92
C LEU A 27 21.80 -14.49 10.61
N PRO A 28 22.68 -14.17 9.64
CA PRO A 28 22.98 -12.80 9.27
C PRO A 28 21.94 -12.26 8.28
N LYS A 29 21.93 -10.94 8.07
CA LYS A 29 20.86 -10.21 7.35
C LYS A 29 20.74 -10.57 5.86
N GLU A 30 21.80 -11.16 5.30
CA GLU A 30 21.84 -11.60 3.91
C GLU A 30 20.94 -12.82 3.67
N TYR A 31 20.61 -13.55 4.74
CA TYR A 31 19.77 -14.74 4.72
C TYR A 31 18.30 -14.34 4.91
N VAL A 32 17.43 -15.01 4.17
CA VAL A 32 15.97 -14.87 4.30
C VAL A 32 15.38 -16.22 4.68
N VAL A 33 14.59 -16.23 5.74
CA VAL A 33 13.95 -17.43 6.27
C VAL A 33 12.46 -17.33 6.01
N TYR A 34 11.96 -18.19 5.12
CA TYR A 34 10.54 -18.35 4.85
C TYR A 34 9.95 -19.39 5.79
N VAL A 35 8.82 -19.08 6.41
CA VAL A 35 8.13 -19.93 7.38
C VAL A 35 6.88 -20.52 6.74
N GLU A 36 6.76 -21.84 6.75
CA GLU A 36 5.61 -22.60 6.20
C GLU A 36 5.21 -22.23 4.75
N PRO A 37 6.15 -21.94 3.82
CA PRO A 37 5.79 -21.52 2.47
C PRO A 37 5.00 -22.61 1.72
N PRO A 38 3.97 -22.25 0.94
CA PRO A 38 3.17 -23.21 0.20
C PRO A 38 3.98 -23.82 -0.96
N LEU A 39 3.96 -25.15 -1.05
CA LEU A 39 4.60 -25.91 -2.11
C LEU A 39 3.56 -26.81 -2.78
N HIS A 40 2.88 -26.26 -3.79
CA HIS A 40 1.84 -26.97 -4.54
C HIS A 40 2.37 -28.18 -5.34
N VAL A 41 1.70 -29.32 -5.24
CA VAL A 41 1.97 -30.56 -5.98
C VAL A 41 0.65 -31.06 -6.53
N GLU A 42 0.45 -30.97 -7.84
CA GLU A 42 -0.79 -31.41 -8.49
C GLU A 42 -2.06 -30.89 -7.79
N ARG A 43 -2.73 -31.73 -6.98
CA ARG A 43 -3.96 -31.41 -6.24
C ARG A 43 -3.76 -31.12 -4.75
N GLU A 44 -2.53 -31.19 -4.25
CA GLU A 44 -2.19 -30.98 -2.84
C GLU A 44 -1.25 -29.78 -2.66
N THR A 45 -1.24 -29.20 -1.46
CA THR A 45 -0.27 -28.16 -1.08
C THR A 45 0.50 -28.64 0.14
N LEU A 46 1.82 -28.80 -0.02
CA LEU A 46 2.71 -29.12 1.08
C LEU A 46 3.20 -27.84 1.75
N HIS A 47 3.45 -27.89 3.06
CA HIS A 47 3.99 -26.77 3.83
C HIS A 47 5.24 -27.21 4.59
N PRO A 48 6.43 -27.16 3.96
CA PRO A 48 7.69 -27.38 4.65
C PRO A 48 7.89 -26.33 5.75
N ASP A 49 8.48 -26.71 6.89
CA ASP A 49 8.54 -25.80 8.05
C ASP A 49 9.31 -24.52 7.76
N PHE A 50 10.47 -24.63 7.10
CA PHE A 50 11.25 -23.47 6.67
C PHE A 50 11.94 -23.65 5.31
N PHE A 51 12.02 -22.57 4.53
CA PHE A 51 13.06 -22.42 3.51
C PHE A 51 14.05 -21.34 3.91
N ILE A 52 15.35 -21.61 3.72
CA ILE A 52 16.41 -20.62 3.94
C ILE A 52 17.00 -20.26 2.58
N LEU A 53 16.78 -19.02 2.16
CA LEU A 53 17.42 -18.44 0.99
C LEU A 53 18.73 -17.76 1.40
N THR A 54 19.83 -18.22 0.80
CA THR A 54 21.18 -17.68 1.02
C THR A 54 21.66 -17.00 -0.26
N ASN A 55 22.83 -16.34 -0.21
CA ASN A 55 23.49 -15.82 -1.40
C ASN A 55 24.12 -16.90 -2.28
N TYR A 56 24.06 -18.19 -1.93
CA TYR A 56 24.63 -19.29 -2.71
C TYR A 56 23.64 -20.42 -3.03
N GLY A 57 22.42 -20.39 -2.49
CA GLY A 57 21.43 -21.42 -2.74
C GLY A 57 20.21 -21.34 -1.83
N VAL A 58 19.36 -22.35 -1.92
CA VAL A 58 18.17 -22.51 -1.08
C VAL A 58 18.22 -23.81 -0.27
N ILE A 59 17.75 -23.78 0.98
CA ILE A 59 17.76 -24.94 1.88
C ILE A 59 16.33 -25.19 2.35
N VAL A 60 15.84 -26.43 2.20
CA VAL A 60 14.56 -26.86 2.77
C VAL A 60 14.78 -27.49 4.13
N ILE A 61 14.04 -27.05 5.14
CA ILE A 61 14.19 -27.52 6.53
C ILE A 61 12.87 -28.10 7.01
N GLU A 62 12.98 -29.25 7.67
CA GLU A 62 11.90 -29.88 8.43
C GLU A 62 12.31 -30.00 9.90
N VAL A 63 11.42 -29.65 10.81
CA VAL A 63 11.63 -29.72 12.25
C VAL A 63 10.85 -30.88 12.85
N LYS A 64 11.50 -31.62 13.75
CA LYS A 64 10.88 -32.74 14.47
C LYS A 64 11.05 -32.57 15.97
N ASP A 65 9.93 -32.65 16.68
CA ASP A 65 9.85 -32.39 18.12
C ASP A 65 10.02 -33.68 18.95
N TRP A 66 10.87 -34.59 18.45
CA TRP A 66 11.17 -35.91 19.04
C TRP A 66 12.02 -35.79 20.29
N VAL A 67 11.74 -36.62 21.31
CA VAL A 67 12.39 -36.53 22.64
C VAL A 67 13.37 -37.68 22.88
N GLY A 68 13.32 -38.76 22.09
CA GLY A 68 14.32 -39.82 22.14
C GLY A 68 14.15 -40.85 21.03
N ILE A 69 15.21 -41.60 20.73
CA ILE A 69 15.24 -42.58 19.64
C ILE A 69 15.34 -43.99 20.19
N ASN A 70 14.34 -44.83 19.91
CA ASN A 70 14.33 -46.24 20.27
C ASN A 70 15.07 -47.08 19.23
N ARG A 71 14.75 -46.85 17.95
CA ARG A 71 15.35 -47.53 16.81
C ARG A 71 15.33 -46.60 15.60
N VAL A 72 16.40 -46.62 14.80
CA VAL A 72 16.48 -45.91 13.53
C VAL A 72 17.03 -46.85 12.47
N ASP A 73 16.44 -46.78 11.28
CA ASP A 73 16.91 -47.46 10.07
C ASP A 73 16.97 -46.42 8.93
N PRO A 74 17.61 -46.70 7.77
CA PRO A 74 17.74 -45.72 6.69
C PRO A 74 16.43 -45.13 6.15
N SER A 75 15.30 -45.84 6.28
CA SER A 75 13.98 -45.41 5.78
C SER A 75 13.06 -44.81 6.85
N GLN A 76 13.34 -45.00 8.14
CA GLN A 76 12.36 -44.71 9.20
C GLN A 76 12.99 -44.60 10.59
N VAL A 77 12.18 -44.11 11.54
CA VAL A 77 12.56 -44.01 12.95
C VAL A 77 11.40 -44.37 13.87
N PHE A 78 11.73 -45.06 14.96
CA PHE A 78 10.86 -45.29 16.10
C PHE A 78 11.31 -44.37 17.23
N THR A 79 10.46 -43.41 17.56
CA THR A 79 10.81 -42.32 18.49
C THR A 79 9.73 -42.10 19.52
N ARG A 80 10.18 -41.68 20.71
CA ARG A 80 9.32 -41.20 21.77
C ARG A 80 8.93 -39.75 21.50
N THR A 81 7.62 -39.54 21.40
CA THR A 81 7.01 -38.20 21.32
C THR A 81 6.88 -37.57 22.71
N THR A 82 6.58 -36.27 22.78
CA THR A 82 6.34 -35.53 24.03
C THR A 82 5.25 -36.13 24.93
N GLY A 83 4.33 -36.93 24.38
CA GLY A 83 3.33 -37.70 25.13
C GLY A 83 3.81 -39.05 25.66
N ASN A 84 5.11 -39.31 25.69
CA ASN A 84 5.76 -40.54 26.15
C ASN A 84 5.35 -41.83 25.40
N LYS A 85 4.72 -41.70 24.22
CA LYS A 85 4.35 -42.82 23.33
C LYS A 85 5.39 -42.99 22.23
N THR A 86 5.77 -44.23 21.96
CA THR A 86 6.60 -44.59 20.80
C THR A 86 5.77 -44.56 19.54
N LYS A 87 6.22 -43.81 18.53
CA LYS A 87 5.59 -43.73 17.21
C LYS A 87 6.65 -43.94 16.12
N ARG A 88 6.19 -44.51 15.01
CA ARG A 88 6.99 -44.70 13.79
C ARG A 88 6.82 -43.47 12.89
N PHE A 89 7.91 -42.93 12.38
CA PHE A 89 7.92 -41.85 11.38
C PHE A 89 8.84 -42.23 10.20
N PRO A 90 8.57 -41.73 8.99
CA PRO A 90 9.50 -41.87 7.87
C PRO A 90 10.80 -41.10 8.13
N ASN A 91 11.83 -41.40 7.36
CA ASN A 91 13.07 -40.64 7.35
C ASN A 91 12.78 -39.18 6.96
N ALA A 92 12.88 -38.28 7.95
CA ALA A 92 12.62 -36.86 7.76
C ALA A 92 13.60 -36.22 6.76
N VAL A 93 14.82 -36.73 6.63
CA VAL A 93 15.80 -36.24 5.67
C VAL A 93 15.35 -36.55 4.23
N GLU A 94 14.84 -37.76 3.96
CA GLU A 94 14.38 -38.12 2.61
C GLU A 94 13.11 -37.36 2.23
N THR A 95 12.14 -37.22 3.14
CA THR A 95 10.94 -36.41 2.88
C THR A 95 11.29 -34.94 2.60
N THR A 96 12.32 -34.41 3.26
CA THR A 96 12.79 -33.03 3.04
C THR A 96 13.53 -32.91 1.70
N ARG A 97 14.29 -33.95 1.32
CA ARG A 97 14.96 -34.05 0.03
C ARG A 97 13.99 -34.01 -1.14
N GLU A 98 12.90 -34.78 -1.08
CA GLU A 98 11.84 -34.79 -2.10
C GLU A 98 11.26 -33.37 -2.31
N ARG A 99 10.98 -32.66 -1.22
CA ARG A 99 10.51 -31.26 -1.26
C ARG A 99 11.53 -30.31 -1.87
N ALA A 100 12.82 -30.50 -1.60
CA ALA A 100 13.89 -29.70 -2.20
C ALA A 100 14.04 -29.97 -3.72
N ILE A 101 13.90 -31.23 -4.15
CA ILE A 101 13.87 -31.60 -5.59
C ILE A 101 12.70 -30.93 -6.28
N LEU A 102 11.51 -31.01 -5.67
CA LEU A 102 10.30 -30.38 -6.19
C LEU A 102 10.45 -28.86 -6.33
N LEU A 103 10.98 -28.18 -5.31
CA LEU A 103 11.27 -26.75 -5.40
C LEU A 103 12.27 -26.44 -6.53
N SER A 104 13.34 -27.24 -6.66
CA SER A 104 14.30 -27.09 -7.76
C SER A 104 13.65 -27.25 -9.13
N ASN A 105 12.76 -28.22 -9.29
CA ASN A 105 12.05 -28.45 -10.56
C ASN A 105 11.13 -27.28 -10.89
N LYS A 106 10.45 -26.71 -9.88
CA LYS A 106 9.64 -25.49 -10.06
C LYS A 106 10.48 -24.29 -10.48
N ILE A 107 11.65 -24.09 -9.88
CA ILE A 107 12.57 -23.01 -10.27
C ILE A 107 12.96 -23.18 -11.75
N ILE A 108 13.30 -24.40 -12.17
CA ILE A 108 13.68 -24.69 -13.56
C ILE A 108 12.50 -24.47 -14.52
N ALA A 109 11.29 -24.92 -14.16
CA ALA A 109 10.09 -24.69 -14.96
C ALA A 109 9.84 -23.19 -15.16
N LYS A 110 9.95 -22.41 -14.08
CA LYS A 110 9.78 -20.96 -14.10
C LYS A 110 10.86 -20.22 -14.90
N GLN A 111 12.09 -20.73 -14.94
CA GLN A 111 13.13 -20.22 -15.85
C GLN A 111 12.73 -20.40 -17.31
N LYS A 112 12.23 -21.60 -17.66
CA LYS A 112 11.79 -21.90 -19.03
C LYS A 112 10.62 -21.03 -19.45
N GLU A 113 9.63 -20.87 -18.58
CA GLU A 113 8.47 -19.98 -18.81
C GLU A 113 8.89 -18.54 -19.10
N ARG A 114 9.97 -18.08 -18.46
CA ARG A 114 10.50 -16.71 -18.63
C ARG A 114 11.54 -16.58 -19.75
N GLY A 115 11.82 -17.64 -20.51
CA GLY A 115 12.87 -17.65 -21.54
C GLY A 115 14.28 -17.39 -20.98
N LEU A 116 14.49 -17.60 -19.68
CA LEU A 116 15.79 -17.43 -19.03
C LEU A 116 16.66 -18.65 -19.27
N GLN A 117 17.97 -18.44 -19.41
CA GLN A 117 18.92 -19.54 -19.44
C GLN A 117 18.79 -20.36 -18.15
N ALA A 118 18.77 -21.69 -18.27
CA ALA A 118 18.60 -22.61 -17.13
C ALA A 118 19.81 -22.51 -16.17
N ALA A 119 19.75 -21.56 -15.24
CA ALA A 119 20.75 -21.42 -14.18
C ALA A 119 20.47 -22.47 -13.11
N LYS A 120 21.44 -23.35 -12.87
CA LYS A 120 21.35 -24.40 -11.85
C LYS A 120 21.52 -23.79 -10.46
N ILE A 121 20.42 -23.30 -9.89
CA ILE A 121 20.39 -22.79 -8.51
C ILE A 121 20.75 -23.91 -7.55
N PRO A 122 21.81 -23.77 -6.72
CA PRO A 122 22.15 -24.77 -5.74
C PRO A 122 21.03 -24.89 -4.70
N TRP A 123 20.70 -26.12 -4.34
CA TRP A 123 19.73 -26.41 -3.29
C TRP A 123 20.24 -27.52 -2.37
N SER A 124 19.74 -27.51 -1.14
CA SER A 124 19.97 -28.55 -0.14
C SER A 124 18.78 -28.69 0.82
N TYR A 125 18.91 -29.57 1.81
CA TYR A 125 17.87 -29.91 2.77
C TYR A 125 18.46 -30.36 4.10
N ALA A 126 17.70 -30.24 5.19
CA ALA A 126 18.06 -30.85 6.48
C ALA A 126 16.84 -31.10 7.38
N ALA A 127 16.97 -32.08 8.27
CA ALA A 127 16.05 -32.30 9.38
C ALA A 127 16.66 -31.77 10.69
N ILE A 128 15.89 -30.99 11.43
CA ILE A 128 16.30 -30.40 12.73
C ILE A 128 15.51 -31.04 13.86
N CYS A 129 16.21 -31.63 14.82
CA CYS A 129 15.60 -32.30 15.97
C CYS A 129 16.10 -31.64 17.27
N PRO A 130 15.56 -30.48 17.69
CA PRO A 130 16.15 -29.68 18.75
C PRO A 130 16.06 -30.34 20.14
N LYS A 131 15.09 -31.21 20.37
CA LYS A 131 14.88 -31.88 21.68
C LYS A 131 15.70 -33.16 21.88
N LEU A 132 16.37 -33.66 20.85
CA LEU A 132 17.11 -34.91 20.96
C LEU A 132 18.46 -34.72 21.64
N SER A 133 18.86 -35.72 22.41
CA SER A 133 20.19 -35.78 23.01
C SER A 133 21.29 -35.85 21.94
N PHE A 134 22.51 -35.45 22.28
CA PHE A 134 23.66 -35.57 21.37
C PHE A 134 23.84 -37.02 20.86
N VAL A 135 23.66 -38.02 21.73
CA VAL A 135 23.77 -39.44 21.38
C VAL A 135 22.74 -39.84 20.33
N ASP A 136 21.48 -39.42 20.52
CA ASP A 136 20.41 -39.68 19.56
C ASP A 136 20.64 -38.99 18.22
N ILE A 137 21.15 -37.76 18.23
CA ILE A 137 21.54 -37.04 17.01
C ILE A 137 22.64 -37.81 16.26
N GLN A 138 23.65 -38.36 16.95
CA GLN A 138 24.69 -39.16 16.30
C GLN A 138 24.14 -40.46 15.69
N ARG A 139 23.18 -41.12 16.37
CA ARG A 139 22.48 -42.30 15.81
C ARG A 139 21.75 -41.95 14.50
N LEU A 140 21.01 -40.84 14.49
CA LEU A 140 20.35 -40.37 13.27
C LEU A 140 21.35 -40.00 12.17
N ARG A 141 22.45 -39.32 12.51
CA ARG A 141 23.52 -38.95 11.56
C ARG A 141 24.19 -40.15 10.92
N HIS A 142 24.38 -41.23 11.68
CA HIS A 142 24.95 -42.47 11.16
C HIS A 142 24.00 -43.10 10.12
N SER A 143 22.69 -43.11 10.39
CA SER A 143 21.71 -43.75 9.51
C SER A 143 21.25 -42.89 8.33
N TRP A 144 21.17 -41.56 8.49
CA TRP A 144 20.55 -40.64 7.53
C TRP A 144 21.53 -39.61 6.93
N GLY A 145 22.79 -39.63 7.37
CA GLY A 145 23.85 -38.74 6.90
C GLY A 145 24.18 -37.62 7.89
N LYS A 146 25.47 -37.50 8.20
CA LYS A 146 26.00 -36.53 9.17
C LYS A 146 25.69 -35.07 8.81
N GLU A 147 25.64 -34.77 7.53
CA GLU A 147 25.41 -33.41 7.02
C GLU A 147 23.96 -32.97 7.28
N PHE A 148 23.00 -33.86 7.06
CA PHE A 148 21.57 -33.51 6.91
C PHE A 148 20.76 -33.56 8.21
N VAL A 149 21.35 -33.98 9.33
CA VAL A 149 20.69 -34.00 10.64
C VAL A 149 21.36 -33.01 11.59
N LEU A 150 20.55 -32.10 12.12
CA LEU A 150 20.97 -31.03 13.04
C LEU A 150 20.24 -31.17 14.38
N GLY A 151 20.97 -31.02 15.48
CA GLY A 151 20.42 -30.87 16.83
C GLY A 151 20.49 -29.42 17.30
N GLU A 152 20.10 -29.16 18.55
CA GLU A 152 20.14 -27.81 19.12
C GLU A 152 21.56 -27.20 19.13
N ALA A 153 22.57 -28.00 19.47
CA ALA A 153 23.98 -27.57 19.50
C ALA A 153 24.51 -27.11 18.12
N ASP A 154 23.85 -27.50 17.03
CA ASP A 154 24.22 -27.07 15.69
C ASP A 154 23.60 -25.72 15.29
N ILE A 155 22.54 -25.28 15.99
CA ILE A 155 21.74 -24.10 15.61
C ILE A 155 21.76 -22.98 16.65
N ASN A 156 22.15 -23.29 17.89
CA ASN A 156 22.14 -22.33 19.01
C ASN A 156 23.30 -21.32 18.96
N SER A 157 24.36 -21.61 18.19
CA SER A 157 25.51 -20.73 17.99
C SER A 157 25.57 -20.21 16.54
N PRO A 158 25.75 -18.88 16.31
CA PRO A 158 25.86 -18.29 14.97
C PRO A 158 26.92 -18.95 14.08
N ASP A 159 28.15 -19.10 14.59
CA ASP A 159 29.28 -19.62 13.80
C ASP A 159 29.07 -21.10 13.43
N VAL A 160 28.56 -21.89 14.38
CA VAL A 160 28.27 -23.30 14.16
C VAL A 160 27.15 -23.45 13.14
N LEU A 161 26.06 -22.69 13.28
CA LEU A 161 24.93 -22.71 12.35
C LEU A 161 25.37 -22.37 10.92
N LEU A 162 26.13 -21.28 10.75
CA LEU A 162 26.63 -20.87 9.43
C LEU A 162 27.51 -21.95 8.78
N LYS A 163 28.42 -22.53 9.57
CA LYS A 163 29.30 -23.61 9.10
C LYS A 163 28.48 -24.85 8.70
N ARG A 164 27.48 -25.23 9.51
CA ARG A 164 26.60 -26.37 9.25
C ARG A 164 25.75 -26.16 8.01
N LEU A 165 25.11 -24.99 7.84
CA LEU A 165 24.32 -24.69 6.63
C LEU A 165 25.17 -24.71 5.36
N LYS A 166 26.40 -24.21 5.41
CA LYS A 166 27.31 -24.26 4.26
C LYS A 166 27.71 -25.70 3.89
N TYR A 167 27.91 -26.58 4.88
CA TYR A 167 28.23 -27.99 4.65
C TYR A 167 27.07 -28.82 4.09
N LEU A 168 25.83 -28.33 4.16
CA LEU A 168 24.70 -28.97 3.46
C LEU A 168 24.90 -28.99 1.94
N PHE A 169 25.76 -28.12 1.39
CA PHE A 169 26.09 -28.08 -0.02
C PHE A 169 27.41 -28.80 -0.28
N PRO A 170 27.44 -29.81 -1.16
CA PRO A 170 28.69 -30.39 -1.64
C PRO A 170 29.63 -29.31 -2.19
N PRO A 171 30.95 -29.35 -1.94
CA PRO A 171 31.89 -28.27 -2.29
C PRO A 171 31.85 -27.82 -3.76
N LYS A 172 31.50 -28.73 -4.68
CA LYS A 172 31.41 -28.46 -6.12
C LYS A 172 30.07 -27.83 -6.57
N ARG A 173 29.06 -27.74 -5.69
CA ARG A 173 27.74 -27.14 -6.01
C ARG A 173 27.74 -25.62 -5.88
N ILE A 174 28.51 -25.05 -4.96
CA ILE A 174 28.62 -23.59 -4.80
C ILE A 174 29.74 -23.09 -5.71
N LYS A 175 29.39 -22.57 -6.89
CA LYS A 175 30.36 -22.04 -7.86
C LYS A 175 30.54 -20.52 -7.76
N LYS A 176 29.44 -19.80 -7.53
CA LYS A 176 29.37 -18.34 -7.44
C LYS A 176 28.22 -17.94 -6.52
N SER A 177 28.24 -16.69 -6.07
CA SER A 177 27.06 -16.08 -5.46
C SER A 177 25.93 -15.94 -6.48
N LEU A 178 24.69 -16.09 -6.02
CA LEU A 178 23.50 -15.84 -6.80
C LEU A 178 23.40 -14.35 -7.13
N THR A 179 23.03 -14.07 -8.38
CA THR A 179 22.68 -12.74 -8.86
C THR A 179 21.32 -12.30 -8.29
N LYS A 180 21.01 -11.00 -8.33
CA LYS A 180 19.71 -10.47 -7.90
C LYS A 180 18.54 -11.14 -8.63
N SER A 181 18.64 -11.30 -9.95
CA SER A 181 17.61 -11.98 -10.76
C SER A 181 17.39 -13.45 -10.36
N GLU A 182 18.48 -14.17 -10.06
CA GLU A 182 18.40 -15.55 -9.55
C GLU A 182 17.75 -15.60 -8.16
N ILE A 183 18.10 -14.67 -7.26
CA ILE A 183 17.47 -14.55 -5.93
C ILE A 183 15.97 -14.26 -6.07
N ASP A 184 15.61 -13.27 -6.88
CA ASP A 184 14.21 -12.85 -7.08
C ASP A 184 13.37 -13.97 -7.70
N LEU A 185 13.92 -14.72 -8.66
CA LEU A 185 13.31 -15.92 -9.21
C LEU A 185 13.03 -16.97 -8.12
N VAL A 186 14.00 -17.23 -7.23
CA VAL A 186 13.82 -18.18 -6.13
C VAL A 186 12.75 -17.68 -5.17
N ARG A 187 12.78 -16.40 -4.78
CA ARG A 187 11.74 -15.77 -3.92
C ARG A 187 10.35 -15.95 -4.50
N ALA A 188 10.17 -15.58 -5.77
CA ALA A 188 8.91 -15.75 -6.50
C ALA A 188 8.48 -17.22 -6.67
N THR A 189 9.40 -18.19 -6.54
CA THR A 189 9.06 -19.62 -6.59
C THR A 189 8.68 -20.16 -5.22
N ILE A 190 9.39 -19.73 -4.18
CA ILE A 190 9.11 -20.08 -2.77
C ILE A 190 7.76 -19.53 -2.35
N TRP A 191 7.52 -18.27 -2.67
CA TRP A 191 6.31 -17.57 -2.29
C TRP A 191 5.76 -16.83 -3.52
N PRO A 192 4.79 -17.44 -4.24
CA PRO A 192 4.24 -16.85 -5.47
C PRO A 192 3.65 -15.44 -5.29
N ILE A 193 3.27 -15.08 -4.06
CA ILE A 193 2.80 -13.74 -3.72
C ILE A 193 3.79 -12.62 -4.03
N SER A 194 5.08 -12.97 -4.03
CA SER A 194 6.17 -12.03 -4.28
C SER A 194 6.25 -11.69 -5.76
N GLU A 195 5.43 -12.32 -6.61
CA GLU A 195 5.33 -12.05 -8.02
C GLU A 195 3.94 -11.54 -8.40
N TYR A 196 3.95 -10.50 -9.20
CA TYR A 196 2.80 -9.99 -9.90
C TYR A 196 3.00 -10.14 -11.40
N GLN A 197 2.08 -10.85 -12.03
CA GLN A 197 2.06 -11.05 -13.47
C GLN A 197 0.85 -10.31 -14.04
N LYS A 198 1.11 -9.41 -15.00
CA LYS A 198 0.08 -8.83 -15.86
C LYS A 198 0.17 -9.50 -17.24
N GLU A 199 -0.98 -9.80 -17.84
CA GLU A 199 -1.06 -10.44 -19.14
C GLU A 199 -0.29 -9.62 -20.20
N GLY A 200 0.60 -10.28 -20.95
CA GLY A 200 1.45 -9.64 -21.95
C GLY A 200 2.57 -8.74 -21.42
N GLN A 201 2.85 -8.74 -20.11
CA GLN A 201 3.96 -7.97 -19.51
C GLN A 201 4.94 -8.88 -18.73
N GLN A 202 6.15 -8.38 -18.51
CA GLN A 202 7.12 -9.07 -17.67
C GLN A 202 6.65 -9.06 -16.20
N ALA A 203 6.89 -10.18 -15.51
CA ALA A 203 6.64 -10.33 -14.09
C ALA A 203 7.34 -9.25 -13.26
N ILE A 204 6.59 -8.62 -12.35
CA ILE A 204 7.14 -7.72 -11.35
C ILE A 204 7.34 -8.53 -10.07
N ILE A 205 8.55 -8.46 -9.50
CA ILE A 205 8.86 -9.12 -8.23
C ILE A 205 8.92 -8.06 -7.14
N LEU A 206 8.19 -8.30 -6.06
CA LEU A 206 8.18 -7.44 -4.89
C LEU A 206 9.57 -7.36 -4.27
N ASP A 207 9.95 -6.19 -3.77
CA ASP A 207 11.10 -6.08 -2.89
C ASP A 207 10.84 -6.79 -1.55
N ARG A 208 11.86 -6.86 -0.69
CA ARG A 208 11.77 -7.58 0.58
C ARG A 208 10.82 -6.91 1.57
N ASP A 209 10.72 -5.59 1.58
CA ASP A 209 9.85 -4.86 2.50
C ASP A 209 8.39 -4.95 2.06
N GLN A 210 8.12 -4.84 0.76
CA GLN A 210 6.82 -5.14 0.16
C GLN A 210 6.37 -6.56 0.50
N GLU A 211 7.21 -7.57 0.28
CA GLU A 211 6.91 -8.98 0.59
C GLU A 211 6.56 -9.19 2.07
N LYS A 212 7.33 -8.59 3.00
CA LYS A 212 7.05 -8.66 4.44
C LYS A 212 5.70 -8.04 4.81
N ILE A 213 5.38 -6.87 4.25
CA ILE A 213 4.12 -6.17 4.52
C ILE A 213 2.95 -7.00 4.01
N VAL A 214 3.10 -7.57 2.82
CA VAL A 214 2.09 -8.43 2.20
C VAL A 214 1.86 -9.71 3.02
N ALA A 215 2.91 -10.30 3.59
CA ALA A 215 2.81 -11.52 4.39
C ALA A 215 2.52 -11.28 5.89
N GLU A 216 2.42 -10.03 6.35
CA GLU A 216 2.24 -9.67 7.78
C GLU A 216 0.99 -10.37 8.38
N PRO A 217 0.99 -10.89 9.61
CA PRO A 217 -0.14 -11.65 10.12
C PRO A 217 -1.27 -10.70 10.49
N VAL A 218 -2.50 -11.19 10.47
CA VAL A 218 -3.61 -10.46 11.06
C VAL A 218 -3.61 -10.71 12.56
N TRP A 219 -3.59 -9.65 13.36
CA TRP A 219 -3.69 -9.79 14.81
C TRP A 219 -5.16 -9.87 15.19
N THR A 220 -5.63 -11.08 15.47
CA THR A 220 -6.94 -11.31 16.10
C THR A 220 -6.72 -11.49 17.59
N LYS A 221 -7.41 -10.71 18.44
CA LYS A 221 -7.49 -11.07 19.86
C LYS A 221 -8.07 -12.47 19.95
N LYS A 222 -7.46 -13.33 20.76
CA LYS A 222 -8.11 -14.60 21.14
C LYS A 222 -9.45 -14.26 21.77
N PRO A 223 -10.56 -14.92 21.42
CA PRO A 223 -11.71 -14.89 22.29
C PRO A 223 -11.24 -15.39 23.66
N GLU A 224 -11.35 -14.55 24.68
CA GLU A 224 -11.10 -15.00 26.04
C GLU A 224 -12.04 -16.19 26.27
N LYS A 225 -11.47 -17.39 26.43
CA LYS A 225 -12.24 -18.49 26.99
C LYS A 225 -12.80 -17.95 28.29
N LYS A 226 -14.13 -17.76 28.36
CA LYS A 226 -14.83 -17.40 29.59
C LYS A 226 -14.25 -18.29 30.69
N LYS A 227 -13.39 -17.72 31.53
CA LYS A 227 -12.84 -18.44 32.67
C LYS A 227 -14.07 -18.78 33.50
N LYS A 228 -14.37 -20.09 33.61
CA LYS A 228 -15.27 -20.55 34.65
C LYS A 228 -14.70 -20.00 35.96
N THR A 229 -15.48 -19.14 36.59
CA THR A 229 -15.27 -18.67 37.95
C THR A 229 -15.09 -19.87 38.85
N SER A 230 -13.99 -19.89 39.61
CA SER A 230 -13.88 -20.32 41.01
C SER A 230 -12.40 -20.32 41.40
N GLN A 231 -12.05 -19.35 42.24
CA GLN A 231 -11.07 -19.37 43.36
C GLN A 231 -9.70 -20.06 43.20
N GLU A 232 -8.67 -19.37 43.74
CA GLU A 232 -7.25 -19.76 43.93
C GLU A 232 -6.34 -19.57 42.71
N LYS A 233 -5.19 -18.87 42.73
CA LYS A 233 -4.29 -18.21 43.73
C LYS A 233 -3.58 -17.06 42.96
N LEU A 234 -3.47 -15.81 43.44
CA LEU A 234 -2.49 -15.22 44.35
C LEU A 234 -1.00 -15.43 43.98
N PHE A 235 -0.26 -14.29 43.89
CA PHE A 235 1.18 -14.05 43.62
C PHE A 235 1.56 -14.05 42.11
N ASP A 236 2.15 -13.03 41.49
CA ASP A 236 2.98 -11.91 41.97
C ASP A 236 2.80 -10.62 41.13
N GLU A 237 3.09 -9.50 41.78
CA GLU A 237 3.15 -8.12 41.28
C GLU A 237 4.47 -7.80 40.55
N ASP A 238 4.52 -6.56 40.03
CA ASP A 238 5.69 -5.75 39.63
C ASP A 238 6.17 -5.82 38.17
N ILE A 239 5.82 -4.83 37.34
CA ILE A 239 6.41 -3.46 37.28
C ILE A 239 5.69 -2.73 36.13
N ALA A 240 4.85 -1.75 36.45
CA ALA A 240 4.35 -0.76 35.51
C ALA A 240 4.58 0.63 36.10
N SER A 241 5.70 1.26 35.73
CA SER A 241 5.99 2.65 36.07
C SER A 241 5.57 3.59 34.94
N GLU A 242 4.52 4.35 35.24
CA GLU A 242 4.33 5.78 35.02
C GLU A 242 4.52 6.39 33.61
N LEU A 243 3.40 6.84 33.04
CA LEU A 243 3.31 8.01 32.17
C LEU A 243 2.18 8.92 32.70
N PRO A 244 2.34 10.25 32.71
CA PRO A 244 1.42 11.16 33.40
C PRO A 244 0.10 11.40 32.64
N GLU A 245 -1.00 11.38 33.40
CA GLU A 245 -2.31 12.02 33.14
C GLU A 245 -2.12 13.55 32.93
N LYS A 246 -2.92 14.35 32.22
CA LYS A 246 -4.28 14.40 31.64
C LYS A 246 -4.22 15.46 30.50
N GLU A 247 -5.02 15.44 29.44
CA GLU A 247 -6.27 16.22 29.40
C GLU A 247 -7.11 15.97 28.12
N VAL A 248 -8.44 15.91 28.35
CA VAL A 248 -9.63 16.03 27.48
C VAL A 248 -10.05 14.83 26.57
N HIS A 249 -11.05 14.10 27.09
CA HIS A 249 -12.11 13.24 26.51
C HIS A 249 -11.81 12.30 25.31
N PRO A 250 -11.68 10.98 25.58
CA PRO A 250 -11.64 9.92 24.56
C PRO A 250 -12.73 8.85 24.69
N GLU A 251 -13.99 9.17 25.04
CA GLU A 251 -15.01 8.12 25.21
C GLU A 251 -15.45 7.46 23.88
N TYR A 252 -15.27 8.11 22.73
CA TYR A 252 -15.61 7.53 21.42
C TYR A 252 -14.42 6.85 20.71
N ILE A 253 -13.19 7.03 21.21
CA ILE A 253 -11.96 6.50 20.59
C ILE A 253 -11.61 5.09 21.12
N ASP A 254 -12.10 4.72 22.31
CA ASP A 254 -11.63 3.51 22.99
C ASP A 254 -12.38 2.20 22.64
N GLN A 255 -13.57 2.27 22.03
CA GLN A 255 -14.34 1.05 21.75
C GLN A 255 -13.88 0.30 20.48
N ILE A 256 -13.45 1.01 19.43
CA ILE A 256 -13.02 0.38 18.16
C ILE A 256 -11.55 -0.08 18.22
N SER A 257 -10.76 0.47 19.16
CA SER A 257 -9.31 0.22 19.24
C SER A 257 -8.94 -1.18 19.75
N LYS A 258 -9.86 -1.88 20.42
CA LYS A 258 -9.53 -3.13 21.11
C LYS A 258 -9.56 -4.37 20.22
N ASN A 259 -10.33 -4.37 19.13
CA ASN A 259 -10.63 -5.60 18.36
C ASN A 259 -10.33 -5.50 16.85
N VAL A 260 -10.28 -4.29 16.27
CA VAL A 260 -9.95 -4.08 14.85
C VAL A 260 -8.43 -3.95 14.66
N SER A 261 -7.87 -4.74 13.74
CA SER A 261 -6.47 -4.65 13.34
C SER A 261 -6.29 -3.56 12.28
N VAL A 262 -5.57 -2.48 12.60
CA VAL A 262 -5.31 -1.39 11.63
C VAL A 262 -3.85 -1.40 11.19
N ARG A 263 -3.62 -1.25 9.88
CA ARG A 263 -2.29 -1.12 9.28
C ARG A 263 -2.24 0.06 8.32
N LEU A 264 -1.26 0.94 8.48
CA LEU A 264 -1.01 2.05 7.56
C LEU A 264 0.25 1.78 6.72
N LEU A 265 0.10 1.73 5.40
CA LEU A 265 1.17 1.65 4.42
C LEU A 265 1.38 3.05 3.83
N ARG A 266 2.47 3.71 4.21
CA ARG A 266 2.92 4.92 3.54
C ARG A 266 3.94 4.58 2.50
N GLY A 267 3.98 5.34 1.42
CA GLY A 267 5.04 5.19 0.44
C GLY A 267 5.09 6.36 -0.51
N VAL A 268 6.28 6.59 -1.06
CA VAL A 268 6.51 7.66 -2.04
C VAL A 268 5.80 7.35 -3.37
N ALA A 269 5.72 8.33 -4.27
CA ALA A 269 5.10 8.11 -5.58
C ALA A 269 5.82 6.97 -6.33
N GLY A 270 5.06 6.03 -6.90
CA GLY A 270 5.63 4.93 -7.66
C GLY A 270 6.31 3.83 -6.86
N SER A 271 6.11 3.78 -5.54
CA SER A 271 6.70 2.76 -4.64
C SER A 271 6.00 1.40 -4.62
N GLY A 272 4.93 1.21 -5.39
CA GLY A 272 4.21 -0.07 -5.47
C GLY A 272 3.12 -0.28 -4.41
N LYS A 273 2.56 0.78 -3.83
CA LYS A 273 1.46 0.69 -2.85
C LYS A 273 0.25 -0.11 -3.35
N SER A 274 -0.27 0.22 -4.54
CA SER A 274 -1.39 -0.50 -5.15
C SER A 274 -1.07 -1.96 -5.44
N LEU A 275 0.19 -2.26 -5.78
CA LEU A 275 0.69 -3.62 -5.97
C LEU A 275 0.70 -4.41 -4.66
N VAL A 276 1.15 -3.78 -3.57
CA VAL A 276 1.10 -4.36 -2.23
C VAL A 276 -0.35 -4.61 -1.80
N ILE A 277 -1.29 -3.69 -2.06
CA ILE A 277 -2.72 -3.92 -1.81
C ILE A 277 -3.24 -5.12 -2.58
N ALA A 278 -2.93 -5.21 -3.88
CA ALA A 278 -3.36 -6.33 -4.72
C ALA A 278 -2.87 -7.67 -4.17
N GLN A 279 -1.58 -7.77 -3.88
CA GLN A 279 -0.98 -9.00 -3.38
C GLN A 279 -1.45 -9.33 -1.96
N ARG A 280 -1.61 -8.32 -1.10
CA ARG A 280 -2.16 -8.50 0.25
C ARG A 280 -3.61 -9.02 0.21
N ALA A 281 -4.44 -8.50 -0.68
CA ALA A 281 -5.82 -9.00 -0.82
C ALA A 281 -5.83 -10.47 -1.28
N LYS A 282 -5.00 -10.83 -2.26
CA LYS A 282 -4.83 -12.24 -2.70
C LYS A 282 -4.31 -13.14 -1.58
N TYR A 283 -3.36 -12.66 -0.78
CA TYR A 283 -2.87 -13.38 0.39
C TYR A 283 -4.00 -13.71 1.36
N LEU A 284 -4.77 -12.69 1.73
CA LEU A 284 -5.84 -12.81 2.71
C LEU A 284 -6.92 -13.77 2.20
N ALA A 285 -7.28 -13.69 0.92
CA ALA A 285 -8.21 -14.63 0.29
C ALA A 285 -7.68 -16.08 0.30
N SER A 286 -6.37 -16.28 0.15
CA SER A 286 -5.77 -17.63 0.22
C SER A 286 -5.68 -18.18 1.65
N MET A 287 -5.45 -17.31 2.63
CA MET A 287 -5.30 -17.72 4.04
C MET A 287 -6.65 -17.85 4.75
N TYR A 288 -7.63 -17.05 4.31
CA TYR A 288 -8.98 -16.99 4.88
C TYR A 288 -10.02 -17.03 3.74
N PRO A 289 -10.28 -18.21 3.15
CA PRO A 289 -11.20 -18.35 2.02
C PRO A 289 -12.64 -17.89 2.31
N GLU A 290 -13.04 -17.92 3.59
CA GLU A 290 -14.36 -17.50 4.06
C GLU A 290 -14.49 -15.98 4.24
N TRP A 291 -13.39 -15.23 4.19
CA TRP A 291 -13.42 -13.79 4.44
C TRP A 291 -14.03 -13.03 3.27
N ASN A 292 -14.95 -12.11 3.58
CA ASN A 292 -15.37 -11.10 2.62
C ASN A 292 -14.37 -9.93 2.61
N ILE A 293 -13.61 -9.81 1.52
CA ILE A 293 -12.50 -8.85 1.41
C ILE A 293 -12.92 -7.69 0.49
N GLY A 294 -13.05 -6.50 1.08
CA GLY A 294 -13.32 -5.26 0.36
C GLY A 294 -12.03 -4.57 -0.09
N VAL A 295 -11.88 -4.32 -1.39
CA VAL A 295 -10.82 -3.43 -1.92
C VAL A 295 -11.47 -2.12 -2.38
N LEU A 296 -11.21 -1.05 -1.64
CA LEU A 296 -11.82 0.26 -1.85
C LEU A 296 -10.86 1.22 -2.53
N THR A 297 -11.34 1.88 -3.58
CA THR A 297 -10.60 2.88 -4.32
C THR A 297 -11.27 4.25 -4.28
N TYR A 298 -10.49 5.31 -4.50
CA TYR A 298 -11.05 6.66 -4.63
C TYR A 298 -11.74 6.89 -6.00
N ASN A 299 -11.19 6.32 -7.09
CA ASN A 299 -11.62 6.62 -8.46
C ASN A 299 -11.85 5.36 -9.30
N LYS A 300 -12.66 5.52 -10.36
CA LYS A 300 -13.04 4.44 -11.27
C LYS A 300 -11.86 3.81 -12.04
N PRO A 301 -10.87 4.58 -12.56
CA PRO A 301 -9.71 3.96 -13.20
C PRO A 301 -8.92 2.99 -12.31
N LEU A 302 -8.76 3.31 -11.03
CA LEU A 302 -8.09 2.43 -10.08
C LEU A 302 -8.95 1.19 -9.75
N GLN A 303 -10.27 1.35 -9.69
CA GLN A 303 -11.20 0.21 -9.58
C GLN A 303 -11.04 -0.74 -10.78
N GLU A 304 -11.02 -0.21 -12.00
CA GLU A 304 -10.84 -1.00 -13.23
C GLU A 304 -9.51 -1.74 -13.25
N TYR A 305 -8.42 -1.09 -12.81
CA TYR A 305 -7.12 -1.74 -12.62
C TYR A 305 -7.23 -2.94 -11.67
N PHE A 306 -7.77 -2.74 -10.46
CA PHE A 306 -7.91 -3.85 -9.51
C PHE A 306 -8.85 -4.95 -10.04
N GLN A 307 -9.89 -4.58 -10.80
CA GLN A 307 -10.84 -5.54 -11.35
C GLN A 307 -10.18 -6.46 -12.39
N GLU A 308 -9.23 -5.93 -13.17
CA GLU A 308 -8.36 -6.74 -14.02
C GLU A 308 -7.45 -7.66 -13.20
N VAL A 309 -6.83 -7.13 -12.14
CA VAL A 309 -5.90 -7.88 -11.26
C VAL A 309 -6.57 -9.04 -10.51
N PHE A 310 -7.83 -8.86 -10.12
CA PHE A 310 -8.64 -9.80 -9.37
C PHE A 310 -9.54 -10.67 -10.27
N ARG A 311 -9.37 -10.61 -11.59
CA ARG A 311 -10.10 -11.47 -12.53
C ARG A 311 -9.93 -12.94 -12.13
N GLY A 312 -11.05 -13.64 -11.94
CA GLY A 312 -11.08 -15.04 -11.51
C GLY A 312 -10.93 -15.27 -10.01
N SER A 313 -10.96 -14.21 -9.19
CA SER A 313 -11.02 -14.31 -7.72
C SER A 313 -12.40 -13.90 -7.18
N THR A 314 -12.64 -14.15 -5.89
CA THR A 314 -13.85 -13.72 -5.17
C THR A 314 -13.84 -12.22 -4.80
N ILE A 315 -12.70 -11.54 -4.95
CA ILE A 315 -12.53 -10.13 -4.56
C ILE A 315 -13.13 -9.23 -5.64
N VAL A 316 -14.12 -8.42 -5.27
CA VAL A 316 -14.73 -7.42 -6.15
C VAL A 316 -14.35 -6.02 -5.68
N PRO A 317 -13.38 -5.36 -6.34
CA PRO A 317 -13.00 -4.00 -5.97
C PRO A 317 -14.11 -3.01 -6.35
N LYS A 318 -14.33 -2.03 -5.48
CA LYS A 318 -15.32 -0.96 -5.71
C LYS A 318 -14.71 0.39 -5.33
N THR A 319 -15.14 1.45 -6.00
CA THR A 319 -14.96 2.79 -5.42
C THR A 319 -15.72 2.90 -4.10
N PHE A 320 -15.28 3.78 -3.19
CA PHE A 320 -15.99 4.07 -1.95
C PHE A 320 -17.48 4.39 -2.20
N HIS A 321 -17.76 5.33 -3.10
CA HIS A 321 -19.12 5.66 -3.50
C HIS A 321 -19.85 4.50 -4.20
N GLY A 322 -19.13 3.62 -4.89
CA GLY A 322 -19.69 2.40 -5.47
C GLY A 322 -20.22 1.44 -4.40
N VAL A 323 -19.56 1.34 -3.25
CA VAL A 323 -20.09 0.61 -2.08
C VAL A 323 -21.33 1.31 -1.55
N CYS A 324 -21.27 2.62 -1.28
CA CYS A 324 -22.43 3.38 -0.80
C CYS A 324 -23.66 3.21 -1.70
N MET A 325 -23.49 3.33 -3.01
CA MET A 325 -24.58 3.18 -3.98
C MET A 325 -25.14 1.76 -4.00
N SER A 326 -24.28 0.74 -3.89
CA SER A 326 -24.73 -0.66 -3.79
C SER A 326 -25.62 -0.85 -2.57
N THR A 327 -25.16 -0.33 -1.42
CA THR A 327 -25.87 -0.36 -0.14
C THR A 327 -27.22 0.36 -0.18
N LEU A 328 -27.28 1.55 -0.80
CA LEU A 328 -28.53 2.30 -0.93
C LEU A 328 -29.53 1.61 -1.88
N ARG A 329 -29.04 0.99 -2.96
CA ARG A 329 -29.89 0.23 -3.90
C ARG A 329 -30.48 -1.02 -3.26
N GLU A 330 -29.69 -1.76 -2.47
CA GLU A 330 -30.18 -2.92 -1.70
C GLU A 330 -31.31 -2.52 -0.74
N SER A 331 -31.20 -1.33 -0.13
CA SER A 331 -32.23 -0.77 0.75
C SER A 331 -33.43 -0.14 0.01
N ARG A 332 -33.52 -0.31 -1.32
CA ARG A 332 -34.55 0.25 -2.24
C ARG A 332 -34.74 1.76 -2.11
N PHE A 333 -33.66 2.49 -1.83
CA PHE A 333 -33.75 3.95 -1.66
C PHE A 333 -33.91 4.70 -2.99
N PHE A 334 -33.17 4.29 -4.02
CA PHE A 334 -33.28 4.87 -5.37
C PHE A 334 -34.30 4.07 -6.19
N ALA A 335 -35.42 4.72 -6.53
CA ALA A 335 -36.37 4.20 -7.51
C ALA A 335 -35.97 4.58 -8.96
N ASP A 336 -35.31 5.73 -9.13
CA ASP A 336 -34.77 6.24 -10.40
C ASP A 336 -33.40 6.89 -10.16
N ASP A 337 -32.41 6.57 -11.00
CA ASP A 337 -31.04 7.10 -10.92
C ASP A 337 -30.95 8.59 -11.36
N ASP A 338 -32.03 9.20 -11.87
CA ASP A 338 -31.99 10.47 -12.62
C ASP A 338 -32.22 11.76 -11.80
N ASN A 339 -32.48 11.64 -10.50
CA ASN A 339 -32.83 12.79 -9.61
C ASN A 339 -31.61 13.47 -8.94
N ARG A 340 -30.50 13.63 -9.68
CA ARG A 340 -29.29 14.27 -9.14
C ARG A 340 -29.39 15.80 -9.13
N CYS A 341 -29.10 16.43 -8.00
CA CYS A 341 -29.02 17.88 -7.85
C CYS A 341 -27.57 18.39 -7.96
N GLU A 342 -27.36 19.52 -8.62
CA GLU A 342 -26.07 20.22 -8.67
C GLU A 342 -26.08 21.40 -7.70
N VAL A 343 -25.20 21.37 -6.70
CA VAL A 343 -25.07 22.42 -5.66
C VAL A 343 -24.98 23.82 -6.28
N LYS A 344 -24.18 24.00 -7.35
CA LYS A 344 -24.03 25.30 -8.01
C LYS A 344 -25.32 25.83 -8.62
N ARG A 345 -26.11 24.94 -9.24
CA ARG A 345 -27.40 25.34 -9.83
C ARG A 345 -28.38 25.75 -8.74
N TRP A 346 -28.40 25.02 -7.62
CA TRP A 346 -29.20 25.39 -6.46
C TRP A 346 -28.74 26.73 -5.88
N LEU A 347 -27.44 26.94 -5.66
CA LEU A 347 -26.87 28.20 -5.19
C LEU A 347 -27.23 29.37 -6.11
N ASP A 348 -27.21 29.18 -7.43
CA ASP A 348 -27.64 30.22 -8.39
C ASP A 348 -29.13 30.59 -8.22
N SER A 349 -29.98 29.63 -7.84
CA SER A 349 -31.42 29.84 -7.61
C SER A 349 -31.74 30.57 -6.30
N VAL A 350 -30.92 30.39 -5.26
CA VAL A 350 -31.13 31.01 -3.93
C VAL A 350 -30.16 32.16 -3.63
N LYS A 351 -29.37 32.62 -4.61
CA LYS A 351 -28.32 33.64 -4.42
C LYS A 351 -28.81 34.98 -3.87
N PHE A 352 -30.11 35.26 -3.96
CA PHE A 352 -30.73 36.48 -3.42
C PHE A 352 -31.27 36.29 -1.99
N ASN A 353 -31.36 35.05 -1.51
CA ASN A 353 -31.79 34.74 -0.14
C ASN A 353 -30.62 34.87 0.84
N TYR A 354 -29.38 34.74 0.36
CA TYR A 354 -28.17 34.74 1.17
C TYR A 354 -27.09 35.63 0.55
N ASP A 355 -26.77 36.75 1.22
CA ASP A 355 -25.73 37.68 0.76
C ASP A 355 -24.36 37.00 0.64
N VAL A 356 -24.06 36.02 1.52
CA VAL A 356 -22.80 35.27 1.47
C VAL A 356 -22.57 34.54 0.13
N ILE A 357 -23.64 34.18 -0.60
CA ILE A 357 -23.52 33.56 -1.93
C ILE A 357 -22.97 34.55 -2.95
N ARG A 358 -23.42 35.80 -2.89
CA ARG A 358 -22.96 36.88 -3.77
C ARG A 358 -21.56 37.36 -3.40
N GLU A 359 -21.25 37.41 -2.10
CA GLU A 359 -19.95 37.86 -1.61
C GLU A 359 -18.82 36.86 -1.87
N LEU A 360 -19.04 35.58 -1.57
CA LEU A 360 -17.98 34.56 -1.63
C LEU A 360 -18.00 33.77 -2.93
N GLY A 361 -19.12 33.78 -3.64
CA GLY A 361 -19.30 33.07 -4.90
C GLY A 361 -19.61 31.58 -4.72
N LYS A 362 -20.32 31.02 -5.70
CA LYS A 362 -20.77 29.62 -5.69
C LYS A 362 -19.65 28.59 -5.70
N ASP A 363 -18.51 28.88 -6.33
CA ASP A 363 -17.35 27.97 -6.37
C ASP A 363 -16.74 27.78 -4.97
N PHE A 364 -16.71 28.83 -4.17
CA PHE A 364 -16.24 28.75 -2.80
C PHE A 364 -17.23 28.00 -1.91
N LEU A 365 -18.52 28.29 -2.05
CA LEU A 365 -19.57 27.67 -1.23
C LEU A 365 -19.76 26.19 -1.51
N GLU A 366 -19.71 25.76 -2.77
CA GLU A 366 -19.73 24.33 -3.12
C GLU A 366 -18.62 23.57 -2.37
N LYS A 367 -17.41 24.12 -2.35
CA LYS A 367 -16.28 23.53 -1.63
C LYS A 367 -16.47 23.57 -0.11
N GLU A 368 -17.08 24.62 0.45
CA GLU A 368 -17.34 24.70 1.89
C GLU A 368 -18.44 23.72 2.32
N PHE A 369 -19.51 23.59 1.54
CA PHE A 369 -20.58 22.62 1.77
C PHE A 369 -20.03 21.20 1.74
N LYS A 370 -19.16 20.91 0.77
CA LYS A 370 -18.42 19.65 0.73
C LYS A 370 -17.60 19.43 2.00
N TRP A 371 -16.77 20.41 2.38
CA TRP A 371 -15.88 20.29 3.55
C TRP A 371 -16.64 20.07 4.86
N LEU A 372 -17.75 20.80 5.07
CA LEU A 372 -18.64 20.63 6.22
C LEU A 372 -19.20 19.21 6.31
N ARG A 373 -19.61 18.64 5.17
CA ARG A 373 -20.12 17.27 5.08
C ARG A 373 -19.03 16.22 5.26
N ASP A 374 -17.84 16.45 4.72
CA ASP A 374 -16.67 15.56 4.86
C ASP A 374 -16.26 15.37 6.33
N ILE A 375 -16.38 16.41 7.16
CA ILE A 375 -16.09 16.37 8.61
C ILE A 375 -17.26 15.81 9.42
N ASN A 376 -18.46 15.79 8.85
CA ASN A 376 -19.70 15.43 9.55
C ASN A 376 -20.09 16.44 10.66
N ILE A 377 -19.96 17.75 10.38
CA ILE A 377 -20.43 18.79 11.32
C ILE A 377 -21.96 18.82 11.32
N LYS A 378 -22.57 18.59 12.49
CA LYS A 378 -24.02 18.49 12.66
C LYS A 378 -24.65 19.77 13.21
N ASP A 379 -23.91 20.55 14.00
CA ASP A 379 -24.43 21.73 14.69
C ASP A 379 -23.70 23.02 14.29
N ARG A 380 -24.44 24.13 14.40
CA ARG A 380 -24.01 25.47 14.00
C ARG A 380 -22.84 25.95 14.87
N ASP A 381 -22.93 25.77 16.18
CA ASP A 381 -21.95 26.28 17.15
C ASP A 381 -20.56 25.66 16.96
N THR A 382 -20.50 24.36 16.65
CA THR A 382 -19.23 23.70 16.32
C THR A 382 -18.60 24.32 15.08
N TYR A 383 -19.37 24.58 14.01
CA TYR A 383 -18.82 25.23 12.81
C TYR A 383 -18.33 26.66 13.08
N LEU A 384 -19.08 27.44 13.87
CA LEU A 384 -18.69 28.80 14.22
C LEU A 384 -17.35 28.83 14.98
N ASN A 385 -17.17 27.88 15.90
CA ASN A 385 -16.05 27.85 16.84
C ASN A 385 -14.87 26.98 16.40
N MET A 386 -15.00 26.18 15.36
CA MET A 386 -13.90 25.33 14.90
C MET A 386 -12.87 26.11 14.07
N THR A 387 -11.62 25.66 14.13
CA THR A 387 -10.58 26.11 13.20
C THR A 387 -10.73 25.34 11.89
N ARG A 388 -10.69 26.06 10.76
CA ARG A 388 -10.78 25.47 9.42
C ARG A 388 -9.41 25.02 8.92
N TYR A 389 -8.88 23.96 9.51
CA TYR A 389 -7.58 23.39 9.12
C TYR A 389 -7.58 22.93 7.65
N GLY A 390 -6.47 23.16 6.94
CA GLY A 390 -6.24 22.68 5.56
C GLY A 390 -6.97 23.43 4.45
N ARG A 391 -7.78 24.46 4.74
CA ARG A 391 -8.52 25.21 3.72
C ARG A 391 -7.73 26.42 3.20
N GLY A 392 -7.04 26.25 2.06
CA GLY A 392 -6.10 27.21 1.47
C GLY A 392 -6.60 28.07 0.28
N ASP A 393 -7.91 28.19 0.04
CA ASP A 393 -8.48 28.93 -1.12
C ASP A 393 -8.37 30.48 -1.00
N GLY A 394 -7.45 31.03 -0.21
CA GLY A 394 -7.19 32.48 -0.07
C GLY A 394 -8.26 33.28 0.67
N ILE A 395 -9.52 32.83 0.69
CA ILE A 395 -10.63 33.49 1.40
C ILE A 395 -10.63 33.04 2.87
N ARG A 396 -10.11 33.92 3.75
CA ARG A 396 -10.14 33.75 5.21
C ARG A 396 -11.51 34.14 5.77
N ILE A 397 -12.24 33.17 6.31
CA ILE A 397 -13.41 33.43 7.17
C ILE A 397 -12.99 33.21 8.62
N ARG A 398 -13.08 34.28 9.42
CA ARG A 398 -12.61 34.27 10.81
C ARG A 398 -13.43 33.28 11.65
N LYS A 399 -12.77 32.70 12.66
CA LYS A 399 -13.45 31.91 13.70
C LYS A 399 -14.34 32.86 14.52
N GLY A 400 -15.55 32.42 14.85
CA GLY A 400 -16.54 33.26 15.53
C GLY A 400 -17.23 34.31 14.65
N ASP A 401 -17.02 34.29 13.33
CA ASP A 401 -17.79 35.13 12.39
C ASP A 401 -19.21 34.56 12.23
N ASP A 402 -20.09 34.92 13.16
CA ASP A 402 -21.49 34.47 13.19
C ASP A 402 -22.29 34.97 11.97
N GLY A 403 -21.85 36.06 11.34
CA GLY A 403 -22.43 36.56 10.10
C GLY A 403 -22.18 35.60 8.94
N LYS A 404 -20.92 35.47 8.50
CA LYS A 404 -20.61 34.68 7.30
C LYS A 404 -20.73 33.19 7.53
N ARG A 405 -20.18 32.66 8.64
CA ARG A 405 -20.25 31.21 8.91
C ARG A 405 -21.68 30.79 9.25
N GLY A 406 -22.43 31.63 9.95
CA GLY A 406 -23.85 31.41 10.20
C GLY A 406 -24.62 31.25 8.90
N GLN A 407 -24.54 32.25 8.01
CA GLN A 407 -25.24 32.19 6.71
C GLN A 407 -24.81 31.00 5.85
N ILE A 408 -23.53 30.62 5.85
CA ILE A 408 -23.05 29.43 5.14
C ILE A 408 -23.71 28.16 5.69
N PHE A 409 -23.77 28.02 7.01
CA PHE A 409 -24.37 26.86 7.66
C PHE A 409 -25.88 26.81 7.38
N ASP A 410 -26.56 27.95 7.49
CA ASP A 410 -28.00 28.06 7.24
C ASP A 410 -28.32 27.69 5.79
N ALA A 411 -27.53 28.18 4.83
CA ALA A 411 -27.67 27.81 3.42
C ALA A 411 -27.40 26.30 3.17
N LEU A 412 -26.45 25.68 3.87
CA LEU A 412 -26.24 24.23 3.79
C LEU A 412 -27.45 23.45 4.35
N GLN A 413 -28.04 23.89 5.46
CA GLN A 413 -29.22 23.25 6.03
C GLN A 413 -30.44 23.40 5.10
N GLU A 414 -30.64 24.57 4.50
CA GLU A 414 -31.69 24.77 3.49
C GLU A 414 -31.47 23.86 2.27
N TYR A 415 -30.22 23.73 1.82
CA TYR A 415 -29.89 22.81 0.72
C TYR A 415 -30.22 21.35 1.05
N LYS A 416 -29.83 20.86 2.23
CA LYS A 416 -30.15 19.50 2.69
C LYS A 416 -31.66 19.27 2.79
N LYS A 417 -32.40 20.26 3.30
CA LYS A 417 -33.86 20.21 3.34
C LYS A 417 -34.45 20.12 1.94
N HIS A 418 -33.96 20.94 1.00
CA HIS A 418 -34.38 20.90 -0.39
C HIS A 418 -34.16 19.53 -1.04
N LEU A 419 -33.00 18.90 -0.82
CA LEU A 419 -32.71 17.55 -1.31
C LEU A 419 -33.73 16.54 -0.78
N LYS A 420 -34.03 16.57 0.52
CA LYS A 420 -34.96 15.64 1.18
C LYS A 420 -36.41 15.81 0.70
N GLU A 421 -36.91 17.04 0.64
CA GLU A 421 -38.30 17.35 0.23
C GLU A 421 -38.59 16.95 -1.21
N HIS A 422 -37.62 17.13 -2.10
CA HIS A 422 -37.75 16.85 -3.52
C HIS A 422 -37.23 15.45 -3.90
N LYS A 423 -36.82 14.63 -2.92
CA LYS A 423 -36.21 13.30 -3.13
C LYS A 423 -35.03 13.33 -4.11
N LEU A 424 -34.23 14.39 -4.03
CA LEU A 424 -33.01 14.59 -4.80
C LEU A 424 -31.81 14.10 -4.00
N TRP A 425 -30.68 13.93 -4.68
CA TRP A 425 -29.41 13.59 -4.05
C TRP A 425 -28.23 14.25 -4.76
N ASP A 426 -27.12 14.38 -4.04
CA ASP A 426 -25.82 14.74 -4.61
C ASP A 426 -24.75 13.79 -4.07
N TRP A 427 -23.59 13.72 -4.72
CA TRP A 427 -22.52 12.77 -4.37
C TRP A 427 -21.98 12.95 -2.94
N GLU A 428 -21.95 14.17 -2.42
CA GLU A 428 -21.42 14.47 -1.09
C GLU A 428 -22.44 14.15 0.01
N GLU A 429 -23.73 13.99 -0.32
CA GLU A 429 -24.77 13.58 0.62
C GLU A 429 -24.82 12.04 0.80
N ILE A 430 -24.46 11.29 -0.26
CA ILE A 430 -24.52 9.81 -0.28
C ILE A 430 -23.88 9.15 0.96
N PRO A 431 -22.67 9.53 1.42
CA PRO A 431 -22.05 8.90 2.58
C PRO A 431 -22.87 9.09 3.86
N GLN A 432 -23.45 10.28 4.07
CA GLN A 432 -24.26 10.58 5.26
C GLN A 432 -25.56 9.77 5.25
N MET A 433 -26.18 9.63 4.09
CA MET A 433 -27.41 8.84 3.93
C MET A 433 -27.19 7.35 4.25
N VAL A 434 -26.04 6.78 3.86
CA VAL A 434 -25.69 5.41 4.25
C VAL A 434 -25.45 5.31 5.75
N LEU A 435 -24.77 6.29 6.34
CA LEU A 435 -24.45 6.32 7.76
C LEU A 435 -25.73 6.29 8.61
N GLU A 436 -26.69 7.16 8.29
CA GLU A 436 -28.00 7.22 8.96
C GLU A 436 -28.77 5.90 8.83
N ARG A 437 -28.67 5.22 7.69
CA ARG A 437 -29.33 3.93 7.43
C ARG A 437 -28.70 2.75 8.16
N ILE A 438 -27.39 2.78 8.38
CA ILE A 438 -26.74 1.80 9.24
C ILE A 438 -27.15 2.06 10.69
N GLU A 439 -27.18 3.32 11.11
CA GLU A 439 -27.54 3.70 12.49
C GLU A 439 -29.00 3.39 12.85
N ASN A 440 -29.92 3.49 11.89
CA ASN A 440 -31.33 3.14 12.10
C ASN A 440 -31.66 1.66 11.79
N GLY A 441 -30.66 0.83 11.44
CA GLY A 441 -30.82 -0.60 11.17
C GLY A 441 -31.48 -0.95 9.83
N SER A 442 -31.69 0.00 8.92
CA SER A 442 -32.26 -0.25 7.58
C SER A 442 -31.28 -0.96 6.63
N VAL A 443 -30.00 -0.98 6.99
CA VAL A 443 -28.89 -1.55 6.21
C VAL A 443 -27.95 -2.27 7.17
N SER A 444 -27.38 -3.40 6.73
CA SER A 444 -26.40 -4.14 7.52
C SER A 444 -25.08 -3.37 7.69
N ALA A 445 -24.58 -3.37 8.92
CA ALA A 445 -23.17 -3.14 9.23
C ALA A 445 -22.33 -4.39 8.88
N ASP A 446 -21.02 -4.33 9.14
CA ASP A 446 -20.11 -5.50 9.14
C ASP A 446 -20.13 -6.31 7.83
N LEU A 447 -20.07 -5.60 6.70
CA LEU A 447 -20.05 -6.20 5.37
C LEU A 447 -18.77 -6.98 5.06
N PHE A 448 -17.63 -6.61 5.65
CA PHE A 448 -16.31 -7.12 5.27
C PHE A 448 -15.49 -7.56 6.49
N ASP A 449 -14.78 -8.68 6.38
CA ASP A 449 -13.78 -9.12 7.38
C ASP A 449 -12.45 -8.38 7.20
N ALA A 450 -12.14 -7.96 5.97
CA ALA A 450 -10.99 -7.13 5.69
C ALA A 450 -11.34 -6.04 4.67
N ILE A 451 -10.91 -4.81 4.96
CA ILE A 451 -11.00 -3.68 4.03
C ILE A 451 -9.59 -3.17 3.72
N LEU A 452 -9.24 -3.15 2.44
CA LEU A 452 -8.02 -2.55 1.92
C LEU A 452 -8.38 -1.27 1.17
N VAL A 453 -7.80 -0.14 1.57
CA VAL A 453 -8.07 1.18 0.98
C VAL A 453 -6.83 1.69 0.27
N ASP A 454 -6.96 2.02 -1.02
CA ASP A 454 -5.91 2.70 -1.79
C ASP A 454 -6.22 4.19 -1.99
N GLU A 455 -5.18 5.02 -2.14
CA GLU A 455 -5.27 6.49 -2.22
C GLU A 455 -6.02 7.13 -1.03
N ALA A 456 -5.78 6.61 0.17
CA ALA A 456 -6.52 6.99 1.38
C ALA A 456 -6.31 8.45 1.83
N GLN A 457 -5.31 9.16 1.30
CA GLN A 457 -5.19 10.60 1.48
C GLN A 457 -6.44 11.35 1.02
N ASP A 458 -7.09 10.86 -0.05
CA ASP A 458 -8.25 11.52 -0.67
C ASP A 458 -9.59 11.17 0.02
N PHE A 459 -9.59 10.27 1.02
CA PHE A 459 -10.78 9.91 1.79
C PHE A 459 -11.07 10.95 2.89
N ALA A 460 -12.35 11.32 3.02
CA ALA A 460 -12.82 12.20 4.08
C ALA A 460 -12.97 11.48 5.44
N PRO A 461 -12.97 12.20 6.58
CA PRO A 461 -13.23 11.63 7.90
C PRO A 461 -14.52 10.80 7.96
N VAL A 462 -15.64 11.35 7.48
CA VAL A 462 -16.95 10.65 7.48
C VAL A 462 -16.92 9.36 6.64
N TRP A 463 -16.04 9.26 5.65
CA TRP A 463 -15.90 8.04 4.86
C TRP A 463 -15.23 6.94 5.66
N PHE A 464 -14.28 7.29 6.53
CA PHE A 464 -13.67 6.32 7.44
C PHE A 464 -14.61 5.88 8.55
N ASP A 465 -15.56 6.72 8.97
CA ASP A 465 -16.63 6.29 9.86
C ASP A 465 -17.48 5.18 9.24
N LEU A 466 -17.82 5.31 7.95
CA LEU A 466 -18.48 4.25 7.20
C LEU A 466 -17.61 3.01 7.00
N VAL A 467 -16.33 3.18 6.63
CA VAL A 467 -15.40 2.05 6.50
C VAL A 467 -15.30 1.26 7.80
N LYS A 468 -15.27 1.92 8.96
CA LYS A 468 -15.28 1.26 10.26
C LYS A 468 -16.59 0.50 10.53
N LYS A 469 -17.74 1.07 10.13
CA LYS A 469 -19.06 0.40 10.27
C LYS A 469 -19.27 -0.75 9.30
N TRP A 470 -18.60 -0.76 8.15
CA TRP A 470 -18.63 -1.89 7.21
C TRP A 470 -17.62 -2.98 7.57
N LEU A 471 -16.68 -2.71 8.46
CA LEU A 471 -15.66 -3.67 8.85
C LEU A 471 -16.12 -4.46 10.06
N ASN A 472 -15.97 -5.79 10.00
CA ASN A 472 -16.29 -6.72 11.07
C ASN A 472 -15.78 -6.20 12.42
N SER A 473 -16.72 -5.96 13.33
CA SER A 473 -16.49 -5.34 14.64
C SER A 473 -15.71 -6.23 15.63
N GLU A 474 -15.68 -7.55 15.42
CA GLU A 474 -15.04 -8.50 16.33
C GLU A 474 -13.54 -8.72 16.02
N ASN A 475 -13.18 -8.80 14.74
CA ASN A 475 -11.82 -9.18 14.32
C ASN A 475 -11.38 -8.58 12.98
N GLY A 476 -12.05 -7.53 12.51
CA GLY A 476 -11.81 -6.97 11.19
C GLY A 476 -10.40 -6.42 10.98
N LEU A 477 -9.90 -6.54 9.74
CA LEU A 477 -8.63 -5.97 9.29
C LEU A 477 -8.85 -4.72 8.42
N LEU A 478 -8.31 -3.59 8.83
CA LEU A 478 -8.22 -2.38 8.01
C LEU A 478 -6.78 -2.15 7.54
N PHE A 479 -6.54 -2.24 6.23
CA PHE A 479 -5.25 -1.97 5.62
C PHE A 479 -5.32 -0.75 4.72
N ILE A 480 -4.55 0.29 5.01
CA ILE A 480 -4.70 1.61 4.40
C ILE A 480 -3.41 1.96 3.67
N ALA A 481 -3.47 2.31 2.38
CA ALA A 481 -2.33 2.86 1.66
C ALA A 481 -2.47 4.37 1.42
N ASP A 482 -1.39 5.09 1.69
CA ASP A 482 -1.32 6.55 1.67
C ASP A 482 -0.03 7.04 0.98
N ASP A 483 -0.14 8.12 0.22
CA ASP A 483 1.00 8.88 -0.26
C ASP A 483 1.02 10.29 0.35
N PRO A 484 1.80 10.52 1.42
CA PRO A 484 1.85 11.84 2.06
C PRO A 484 2.36 12.93 1.11
N SER A 485 3.20 12.59 0.14
CA SER A 485 3.79 13.55 -0.81
C SER A 485 2.82 13.98 -1.92
N GLN A 486 1.83 13.15 -2.24
CA GLN A 486 0.80 13.47 -3.24
C GLN A 486 -0.47 14.08 -2.63
N SER A 487 -0.51 14.27 -1.32
CA SER A 487 -1.65 14.86 -0.63
C SER A 487 -1.67 16.39 -0.83
N VAL A 488 -2.07 16.82 -2.02
CA VAL A 488 -2.28 18.24 -2.36
C VAL A 488 -3.41 18.83 -1.51
N TYR A 489 -4.42 18.04 -1.16
CA TYR A 489 -5.60 18.45 -0.40
C TYR A 489 -5.72 17.69 0.94
N ARG A 490 -4.65 17.65 1.73
CA ARG A 490 -4.73 17.05 3.08
C ARG A 490 -5.47 17.99 4.02
N ASN A 491 -6.79 17.95 3.94
CA ASN A 491 -7.62 18.72 4.88
C ASN A 491 -7.59 18.11 6.29
N PHE A 492 -7.17 16.84 6.43
CA PHE A 492 -7.30 16.07 7.67
C PHE A 492 -6.09 15.15 7.96
N SER A 493 -5.62 15.20 9.21
CA SER A 493 -4.70 14.25 9.83
C SER A 493 -5.38 12.89 10.08
N TRP A 494 -4.59 11.83 10.33
CA TRP A 494 -5.14 10.52 10.69
C TRP A 494 -5.92 10.53 12.01
N LYS A 495 -5.52 11.40 12.95
CA LYS A 495 -6.25 11.62 14.20
C LYS A 495 -7.64 12.21 13.91
N GLU A 496 -7.73 13.21 13.03
CA GLU A 496 -9.01 13.80 12.59
C GLU A 496 -9.85 12.82 11.77
N LYS A 497 -9.23 11.89 11.03
CA LYS A 497 -9.94 10.78 10.37
C LYS A 497 -10.38 9.67 11.36
N GLY A 498 -10.09 9.82 12.65
CA GLY A 498 -10.47 8.85 13.70
C GLY A 498 -9.72 7.53 13.62
N ILE A 499 -8.49 7.51 13.09
CA ILE A 499 -7.68 6.28 12.92
C ILE A 499 -6.38 6.38 13.74
N PRO A 500 -6.26 5.66 14.86
CA PRO A 500 -5.02 5.61 15.62
C PRO A 500 -3.98 4.71 14.92
N VAL A 501 -3.04 5.34 14.21
CA VAL A 501 -2.00 4.66 13.41
C VAL A 501 -0.61 4.62 14.07
N VAL A 502 -0.44 5.16 15.28
CA VAL A 502 0.86 5.21 15.98
C VAL A 502 1.40 3.78 16.18
N GLY A 503 2.65 3.54 15.76
CA GLY A 503 3.31 2.22 15.80
C GLY A 503 2.83 1.20 14.75
N ARG A 504 1.87 1.57 13.90
CA ARG A 504 1.24 0.69 12.90
C ARG A 504 1.56 1.10 11.45
N THR A 505 2.50 2.01 11.26
CA THR A 505 2.95 2.45 9.94
C THR A 505 4.03 1.54 9.36
N ARG A 506 4.01 1.36 8.04
CA ARG A 506 5.07 0.77 7.22
C ARG A 506 5.40 1.72 6.10
N TRP A 507 6.67 1.83 5.73
CA TRP A 507 7.13 2.76 4.69
C TRP A 507 7.72 2.05 3.49
N LEU A 508 7.26 2.42 2.29
CA LEU A 508 7.90 2.09 1.02
C LEU A 508 8.64 3.33 0.51
N LYS A 509 9.97 3.29 0.62
CA LYS A 509 10.82 4.47 0.35
C LYS A 509 11.39 4.51 -1.07
N ILE A 510 11.39 3.37 -1.78
CA ILE A 510 12.01 3.25 -3.10
C ILE A 510 10.94 3.47 -4.18
N PRO A 511 11.14 4.42 -5.11
CA PRO A 511 10.28 4.57 -6.28
C PRO A 511 10.74 3.62 -7.41
N TYR A 512 9.86 2.72 -7.83
CA TYR A 512 10.13 1.74 -8.91
C TYR A 512 9.60 2.18 -10.27
N ARG A 513 8.63 3.10 -10.27
CA ARG A 513 7.87 3.50 -11.46
C ARG A 513 8.66 4.40 -12.39
N ASN A 514 9.24 5.47 -11.88
CA ASN A 514 9.89 6.50 -12.66
C ASN A 514 11.36 6.13 -12.92
N THR A 515 11.98 6.74 -13.92
CA THR A 515 13.44 6.76 -13.99
C THR A 515 14.00 7.54 -12.82
N TYR A 516 15.25 7.24 -12.44
CA TYR A 516 16.00 7.97 -11.43
C TYR A 516 16.00 9.47 -11.73
N GLU A 517 16.25 9.84 -12.98
CA GLU A 517 16.35 11.22 -13.45
C GLU A 517 15.03 11.97 -13.29
N ILE A 518 13.91 11.38 -13.73
CA ILE A 518 12.57 11.99 -13.61
C ILE A 518 12.18 12.14 -12.16
N TYR A 519 12.38 11.10 -11.34
CA TYR A 519 11.99 11.15 -9.94
C TYR A 519 12.83 12.16 -9.15
N ALA A 520 14.15 12.19 -9.37
CA ALA A 520 15.05 13.14 -8.74
C ALA A 520 14.65 14.59 -9.06
N ALA A 521 14.31 14.87 -10.32
CA ALA A 521 13.80 16.17 -10.74
C ALA A 521 12.44 16.52 -10.11
N ALA A 522 11.51 15.56 -10.04
CA ALA A 522 10.23 15.78 -9.39
C ALA A 522 10.42 16.07 -7.89
N TYR A 523 11.25 15.27 -7.22
CA TYR A 523 11.49 15.40 -5.79
C TYR A 523 12.21 16.70 -5.42
N SER A 524 13.13 17.20 -6.26
CA SER A 524 13.80 18.49 -6.03
C SER A 524 12.80 19.65 -5.91
N MET A 525 11.65 19.58 -6.59
CA MET A 525 10.59 20.59 -6.50
C MET A 525 9.96 20.70 -5.11
N ILE A 526 10.01 19.63 -4.30
CA ILE A 526 9.33 19.56 -3.00
C ILE A 526 10.28 19.39 -1.80
N LYS A 527 11.52 18.92 -2.01
CA LYS A 527 12.43 18.53 -0.92
C LYS A 527 12.81 19.67 0.04
N ASN A 528 12.80 20.93 -0.40
CA ASN A 528 13.19 22.07 0.44
C ASN A 528 11.98 22.81 1.02
N ASN A 529 10.77 22.26 0.88
CA ASN A 529 9.56 22.92 1.40
C ASN A 529 9.21 22.38 2.79
N GLU A 530 9.30 23.22 3.81
CA GLU A 530 9.06 22.83 5.21
C GLU A 530 7.65 22.26 5.43
N SER A 531 6.62 22.86 4.81
CA SER A 531 5.23 22.37 4.95
C SER A 531 5.09 20.93 4.45
N ILE A 532 5.81 20.57 3.38
CA ILE A 532 5.82 19.21 2.82
C ILE A 532 6.64 18.30 3.73
N GLN A 533 7.81 18.75 4.19
CA GLN A 533 8.65 17.93 5.05
C GLN A 533 7.95 17.53 6.35
N ARG A 534 7.17 18.42 6.96
CA ARG A 534 6.32 18.09 8.13
C ARG A 534 5.34 16.94 7.85
N THR A 535 4.84 16.81 6.61
CA THR A 535 3.94 15.70 6.24
C THR A 535 4.67 14.37 6.01
N LEU A 536 5.98 14.43 5.75
CA LEU A 536 6.87 13.29 5.59
C LEU A 536 7.54 12.90 6.91
N THR A 537 7.33 13.64 8.00
CA THR A 537 7.86 13.31 9.32
C THR A 537 7.05 12.19 9.99
N GLU A 538 7.76 11.19 10.52
CA GLU A 538 7.23 10.20 11.46
C GLU A 538 8.16 10.08 12.67
N ASN A 539 7.61 10.09 13.88
CA ASN A 539 8.39 10.03 15.14
C ASN A 539 9.52 11.06 15.24
N GLY A 540 9.34 12.26 14.66
CA GLY A 540 10.35 13.31 14.63
C GLY A 540 11.38 13.18 13.51
N GLU A 541 11.41 12.07 12.77
CA GLU A 541 12.31 11.87 11.63
C GLU A 541 11.61 12.13 10.30
N VAL A 542 12.23 12.95 9.46
CA VAL A 542 11.76 13.18 8.09
C VAL A 542 12.07 11.93 7.25
N ILE A 543 11.03 11.29 6.72
CA ILE A 543 11.17 10.15 5.84
C ILE A 543 11.47 10.63 4.42
N THR A 544 12.69 10.40 3.97
CA THR A 544 13.14 10.72 2.62
C THR A 544 12.99 9.52 1.67
N PRO A 545 12.66 9.76 0.38
CA PRO A 545 12.76 8.73 -0.64
C PRO A 545 14.20 8.19 -0.74
N VAL A 546 14.34 6.88 -0.92
CA VAL A 546 15.62 6.24 -1.17
C VAL A 546 15.84 6.22 -2.67
N LEU A 547 16.69 7.14 -3.14
CA LEU A 547 17.11 7.21 -4.54
C LEU A 547 18.36 6.34 -4.73
N ASP A 548 18.16 5.13 -5.23
CA ASP A 548 19.24 4.16 -5.44
C ASP A 548 19.37 3.87 -6.93
N SER A 549 20.45 4.37 -7.55
CA SER A 549 20.75 4.16 -8.97
C SER A 549 21.01 2.69 -9.33
N SER A 550 21.34 1.83 -8.37
CA SER A 550 21.50 0.39 -8.63
C SER A 550 20.18 -0.37 -8.70
N ILE A 551 19.09 0.22 -8.19
CA ILE A 551 17.77 -0.39 -8.11
C ILE A 551 16.80 0.27 -9.09
N MET A 552 16.87 1.60 -9.20
CA MET A 552 15.98 2.38 -10.05
C MET A 552 16.34 2.24 -11.53
N ARG A 553 15.34 2.50 -12.37
CA ARG A 553 15.51 2.52 -13.82
C ARG A 553 16.18 3.83 -14.22
N HIS A 554 16.93 3.82 -15.31
CA HIS A 554 17.57 5.02 -15.85
C HIS A 554 16.99 5.36 -17.22
N GLY A 555 16.97 6.65 -17.53
CA GLY A 555 16.59 7.16 -18.84
C GLY A 555 17.07 8.59 -19.02
N ASP A 556 16.47 9.29 -19.98
CA ASP A 556 16.81 10.68 -20.23
C ASP A 556 16.37 11.58 -19.08
N ARG A 557 17.11 12.67 -18.88
CA ARG A 557 16.66 13.74 -18.00
C ARG A 557 15.39 14.38 -18.56
N PRO A 558 14.53 14.95 -17.68
CA PRO A 558 13.44 15.78 -18.14
C PRO A 558 13.94 16.89 -19.09
N LEU A 559 13.26 17.06 -20.21
CA LEU A 559 13.57 18.13 -21.15
C LEU A 559 12.73 19.35 -20.84
N VAL A 560 13.37 20.48 -20.52
CA VAL A 560 12.73 21.78 -20.34
C VAL A 560 13.04 22.62 -21.58
N ARG A 561 12.01 23.00 -22.34
CA ARG A 561 12.19 23.76 -23.59
C ARG A 561 11.40 25.06 -23.61
N LYS A 562 12.09 26.14 -23.96
CA LYS A 562 11.52 27.47 -24.18
C LYS A 562 11.03 27.61 -25.62
N PHE A 563 9.91 28.31 -25.78
CA PHE A 563 9.33 28.67 -27.07
C PHE A 563 8.99 30.16 -27.13
N ARG A 564 8.85 30.69 -28.35
CA ARG A 564 8.49 32.10 -28.55
C ARG A 564 7.04 32.36 -28.17
N ASN A 565 6.17 31.41 -28.46
CA ASN A 565 4.74 31.50 -28.21
C ASN A 565 4.12 30.10 -28.06
N THR A 566 2.85 30.03 -27.67
CA THR A 566 2.14 28.77 -27.43
C THR A 566 1.86 27.96 -28.70
N ASN A 567 1.78 28.59 -29.87
CA ASN A 567 1.59 27.84 -31.12
C ASN A 567 2.84 27.02 -31.44
N ASP A 568 4.03 27.58 -31.19
CA ASP A 568 5.30 26.86 -31.33
C ASP A 568 5.41 25.71 -30.32
N GLU A 569 4.96 25.91 -29.06
CA GLU A 569 4.86 24.84 -28.06
C GLU A 569 4.00 23.67 -28.57
N ILE A 570 2.80 23.99 -29.10
CA ILE A 570 1.86 22.99 -29.64
C ILE A 570 2.46 22.30 -30.87
N ALA A 571 3.12 23.02 -31.77
CA ALA A 571 3.75 22.46 -32.96
C ALA A 571 4.82 21.43 -32.59
N PHE A 572 5.68 21.76 -31.63
CA PHE A 572 6.69 20.85 -31.09
C PHE A 572 6.07 19.58 -30.48
N ILE A 573 4.98 19.71 -29.74
CA ILE A 573 4.32 18.54 -29.14
C ILE A 573 3.73 17.64 -30.22
N LYS A 574 3.10 18.21 -31.25
CA LYS A 574 2.62 17.45 -32.40
C LYS A 574 3.74 16.71 -33.11
N GLU A 575 4.88 17.36 -33.31
CA GLU A 575 6.09 16.73 -33.86
C GLU A 575 6.55 15.56 -32.98
N LYS A 576 6.72 15.79 -31.68
CA LYS A 576 7.18 14.75 -30.75
C LYS A 576 6.22 13.58 -30.63
N ILE A 577 4.90 13.80 -30.68
CA ILE A 577 3.94 12.70 -30.70
C ILE A 577 4.13 11.84 -31.97
N ARG A 578 4.40 12.45 -33.13
CA ARG A 578 4.69 11.71 -34.37
C ARG A 578 5.99 10.91 -34.25
N ASP A 579 7.05 11.50 -33.68
CA ASP A 579 8.31 10.81 -33.43
C ASP A 579 8.12 9.62 -32.47
N LEU A 580 7.34 9.80 -31.41
CA LEU A 580 7.03 8.75 -30.44
C LEU A 580 6.24 7.60 -31.07
N ARG A 581 5.30 7.90 -31.97
CA ARG A 581 4.60 6.87 -32.76
C ARG A 581 5.55 6.06 -33.64
N GLN A 582 6.53 6.72 -34.28
CA GLN A 582 7.56 6.03 -35.07
C GLN A 582 8.43 5.10 -34.20
N ASN A 583 8.57 5.41 -32.92
CA ASN A 583 9.26 4.59 -31.91
C ASN A 583 8.31 3.63 -31.15
N ASN A 584 7.18 3.24 -31.75
CA ASN A 584 6.20 2.30 -31.19
C ASN A 584 5.54 2.72 -29.86
N ILE A 585 5.55 4.01 -29.52
CA ILE A 585 4.77 4.54 -28.40
C ILE A 585 3.39 4.93 -28.90
N ARG A 586 2.35 4.27 -28.38
CA ARG A 586 0.96 4.55 -28.73
C ARG A 586 0.48 5.82 -28.04
N ASP A 587 -0.46 6.54 -28.65
CA ASP A 587 -1.02 7.77 -28.10
C ASP A 587 -1.61 7.61 -26.69
N ASN A 588 -2.24 6.46 -26.42
CA ASN A 588 -2.78 6.16 -25.09
C ASN A 588 -1.69 5.97 -24.02
N GLN A 589 -0.41 5.92 -24.38
CA GLN A 589 0.75 5.94 -23.49
C GLN A 589 1.33 7.35 -23.31
N ILE A 590 0.66 8.37 -23.85
CA ILE A 590 1.04 9.79 -23.78
C ILE A 590 -0.07 10.56 -23.05
N VAL A 591 0.32 11.51 -22.19
CA VAL A 591 -0.60 12.50 -21.62
C VAL A 591 0.01 13.90 -21.70
N ILE A 592 -0.85 14.88 -21.93
CA ILE A 592 -0.50 16.29 -21.93
C ILE A 592 -1.25 16.97 -20.79
N LEU A 593 -0.47 17.56 -19.90
CA LEU A 593 -0.93 18.21 -18.68
C LEU A 593 -0.72 19.71 -18.78
N ILE A 594 -1.67 20.46 -18.23
CA ILE A 594 -1.61 21.91 -18.10
C ILE A 594 -2.04 22.33 -16.69
N CYS A 595 -1.42 23.36 -16.13
CA CYS A 595 -1.74 23.81 -14.77
C CYS A 595 -3.10 24.54 -14.73
N ASN A 596 -3.41 25.35 -15.76
CA ASN A 596 -4.67 26.09 -15.87
C ASN A 596 -5.79 25.24 -16.53
N PRO A 597 -6.83 24.82 -15.77
CA PRO A 597 -7.88 23.95 -16.30
C PRO A 597 -8.72 24.60 -17.42
N LYS A 598 -8.79 25.94 -17.48
CA LYS A 598 -9.58 26.67 -18.50
C LYS A 598 -9.02 26.46 -19.91
N LEU A 599 -7.73 26.14 -20.02
CA LEU A 599 -7.04 25.97 -21.31
C LEU A 599 -7.12 24.54 -21.87
N VAL A 600 -7.63 23.58 -21.10
CA VAL A 600 -7.71 22.16 -21.51
C VAL A 600 -8.53 21.98 -22.78
N ARG A 601 -9.68 22.66 -22.90
CA ARG A 601 -10.57 22.52 -24.08
C ARG A 601 -9.87 23.01 -25.35
N LYS A 602 -9.30 24.23 -25.30
CA LYS A 602 -8.56 24.82 -26.42
C LYS A 602 -7.39 23.93 -26.85
N LEU A 603 -6.68 23.32 -25.90
CA LEU A 603 -5.56 22.42 -26.20
C LEU A 603 -6.03 21.12 -26.86
N LYS A 604 -7.16 20.55 -26.42
CA LYS A 604 -7.79 19.39 -27.09
C LYS A 604 -8.13 19.71 -28.54
N ASP A 605 -8.76 20.85 -28.79
CA ASP A 605 -9.13 21.29 -30.15
C ASP A 605 -7.90 21.42 -31.05
N ASN A 606 -6.78 21.92 -30.50
CA ASN A 606 -5.51 22.03 -31.23
C ASN A 606 -4.85 20.69 -31.53
N LEU A 607 -5.07 19.67 -30.69
CA LEU A 607 -4.50 18.34 -30.83
C LEU A 607 -5.43 17.35 -31.54
N ASN A 608 -6.47 17.86 -32.21
CA ASN A 608 -7.37 17.04 -32.99
C ASN A 608 -6.58 16.22 -34.04
N GLY A 609 -6.90 14.93 -34.16
CA GLY A 609 -6.13 13.95 -34.95
C GLY A 609 -5.10 13.13 -34.15
N PHE A 610 -4.91 13.42 -32.86
CA PHE A 610 -4.14 12.59 -31.93
C PHE A 610 -5.05 12.04 -30.84
N ASP A 611 -4.95 10.74 -30.54
CA ASP A 611 -5.71 10.06 -29.48
C ASP A 611 -5.00 10.15 -28.12
N VAL A 612 -4.47 11.35 -27.83
CA VAL A 612 -3.70 11.62 -26.62
C VAL A 612 -4.60 12.19 -25.54
N GLN A 613 -4.36 11.79 -24.30
CA GLN A 613 -5.13 12.32 -23.18
C GLN A 613 -4.65 13.74 -22.83
N VAL A 614 -5.59 14.69 -22.74
CA VAL A 614 -5.32 16.06 -22.30
C VAL A 614 -6.12 16.37 -21.03
N SER A 615 -5.44 16.81 -19.98
CA SER A 615 -6.05 17.12 -18.68
C SER A 615 -5.35 18.27 -17.97
N SER A 616 -5.99 18.82 -16.95
CA SER A 616 -5.26 19.62 -15.97
C SER A 616 -4.50 18.72 -14.99
N VAL A 617 -3.37 19.21 -14.46
CA VAL A 617 -2.59 18.49 -13.43
C VAL A 617 -3.47 18.16 -12.22
N ARG A 618 -4.34 19.09 -11.82
CA ARG A 618 -5.26 18.93 -10.67
C ARG A 618 -6.27 17.80 -10.84
N ARG A 619 -6.72 17.53 -12.07
CA ARG A 619 -7.72 16.49 -12.38
C ARG A 619 -7.08 15.15 -12.73
N TYR A 620 -5.81 15.15 -13.14
CA TYR A 620 -5.13 13.94 -13.57
C TYR A 620 -4.56 13.17 -12.36
N LYS A 621 -5.36 12.26 -11.82
CA LYS A 621 -5.01 11.40 -10.67
C LYS A 621 -5.11 9.92 -11.03
N GLY A 622 -4.37 9.08 -10.30
CA GLY A 622 -4.47 7.61 -10.39
C GLY A 622 -4.04 6.99 -11.73
N LEU A 623 -3.54 7.79 -12.67
CA LEU A 623 -3.13 7.34 -14.01
C LEU A 623 -1.66 7.68 -14.27
N GLU A 624 -1.00 6.83 -15.05
CA GLU A 624 0.42 6.94 -15.40
C GLU A 624 0.57 6.77 -16.91
N LYS A 625 1.62 7.34 -17.47
CA LYS A 625 1.91 7.24 -18.91
C LYS A 625 3.39 7.00 -19.14
N ASN A 626 3.71 6.42 -20.28
CA ASN A 626 5.09 6.29 -20.73
C ASN A 626 5.72 7.69 -20.86
N THR A 627 5.02 8.58 -21.58
CA THR A 627 5.42 9.96 -21.81
C THR A 627 4.43 10.95 -21.21
N VAL A 628 4.95 11.98 -20.54
CA VAL A 628 4.16 13.12 -20.04
C VAL A 628 4.70 14.41 -20.61
N PHE A 629 3.81 15.26 -21.10
CA PHE A 629 4.07 16.66 -21.37
C PHE A 629 3.45 17.52 -20.28
N ILE A 630 4.18 18.48 -19.73
CA ILE A 630 3.64 19.54 -18.87
C ILE A 630 3.84 20.87 -19.60
N MET A 631 2.75 21.44 -20.10
CA MET A 631 2.77 22.63 -20.94
C MET A 631 2.54 23.90 -20.15
N ARG A 632 2.98 25.02 -20.75
CA ARG A 632 2.74 26.38 -20.26
C ARG A 632 3.18 26.56 -18.81
N LEU A 633 4.41 26.19 -18.50
CA LEU A 633 4.92 26.31 -17.12
C LEU A 633 4.84 27.74 -16.58
N GLN A 634 4.88 28.76 -17.45
CA GLN A 634 4.71 30.18 -17.08
C GLN A 634 3.38 30.48 -16.40
N ASP A 635 2.34 29.67 -16.60
CA ASP A 635 1.02 29.86 -15.96
C ASP A 635 0.88 29.06 -14.65
N THR A 636 1.94 28.43 -14.15
CA THR A 636 1.82 27.48 -13.04
C THR A 636 1.67 28.16 -11.69
N PHE A 637 2.42 29.23 -11.47
CA PHE A 637 2.43 29.95 -10.21
C PHE A 637 1.79 31.32 -10.41
N ASP A 638 0.96 31.71 -9.45
CA ASP A 638 0.52 33.10 -9.34
C ASP A 638 1.68 33.92 -8.77
N PHE A 639 2.26 34.80 -9.58
CA PHE A 639 3.45 35.56 -9.23
C PHE A 639 3.18 36.66 -8.20
N ASP A 640 1.91 37.07 -8.06
CA ASP A 640 1.49 38.14 -7.14
C ASP A 640 1.12 37.58 -5.76
N SER A 641 1.17 36.25 -5.59
CA SER A 641 0.83 35.58 -4.34
C SER A 641 2.06 35.37 -3.46
N ASP A 642 2.23 36.22 -2.44
CA ASP A 642 3.18 36.01 -1.33
C ASP A 642 2.78 34.85 -0.38
N ASN A 643 1.72 34.12 -0.72
CA ASN A 643 1.22 33.01 0.08
C ASN A 643 2.07 31.74 -0.13
N GLU A 644 2.97 31.46 0.81
CA GLU A 644 3.82 30.26 0.82
C GLU A 644 3.02 28.95 0.74
N ASP A 645 1.83 28.88 1.34
CA ASP A 645 0.99 27.67 1.30
C ASP A 645 0.44 27.41 -0.10
N ALA A 646 0.08 28.48 -0.84
CA ALA A 646 -0.37 28.36 -2.22
C ALA A 646 0.78 27.87 -3.13
N ILE A 647 1.98 28.41 -2.94
CA ILE A 647 3.19 27.96 -3.65
C ILE A 647 3.50 26.49 -3.31
N ALA A 648 3.39 26.10 -2.04
CA ALA A 648 3.59 24.72 -1.62
C ALA A 648 2.57 23.76 -2.27
N ALA A 649 1.30 24.16 -2.38
CA ALA A 649 0.27 23.38 -3.05
C ALA A 649 0.57 23.19 -4.55
N GLU A 650 0.99 24.24 -5.26
CA GLU A 650 1.39 24.15 -6.67
C GLU A 650 2.64 23.30 -6.87
N ARG A 651 3.62 23.37 -5.96
CA ARG A 651 4.80 22.47 -5.97
C ARG A 651 4.40 21.00 -5.82
N ARG A 652 3.45 20.69 -4.92
CA ARG A 652 2.91 19.31 -4.79
C ARG A 652 2.20 18.88 -6.06
N LEU A 653 1.41 19.74 -6.68
CA LEU A 653 0.75 19.45 -7.95
C LEU A 653 1.76 19.15 -9.06
N LEU A 654 2.82 19.95 -9.18
CA LEU A 654 3.91 19.68 -10.12
C LEU A 654 4.61 18.37 -9.81
N TYR A 655 4.96 18.08 -8.56
CA TYR A 655 5.53 16.79 -8.17
C TYR A 655 4.63 15.63 -8.60
N VAL A 656 3.31 15.73 -8.36
CA VAL A 656 2.32 14.73 -8.80
C VAL A 656 2.32 14.61 -10.33
N GLY A 657 2.32 15.73 -11.07
CA GLY A 657 2.33 15.74 -12.54
C GLY A 657 3.60 15.12 -13.13
N MET A 658 4.77 15.52 -12.63
CA MET A 658 6.07 15.01 -13.07
C MET A 658 6.20 13.51 -12.78
N SER A 659 5.79 13.07 -11.59
CA SER A 659 5.83 11.65 -11.19
C SER A 659 4.85 10.75 -11.94
N ARG A 660 3.99 11.28 -12.83
CA ARG A 660 3.17 10.46 -13.75
C ARG A 660 3.95 9.92 -14.95
N ALA A 661 5.16 10.43 -15.20
CA ALA A 661 6.01 10.05 -16.33
C ALA A 661 6.84 8.80 -16.01
N ARG A 662 6.65 7.71 -16.74
CA ARG A 662 7.43 6.49 -16.53
C ARG A 662 8.80 6.53 -17.19
N GLU A 663 8.89 7.01 -18.44
CA GLU A 663 10.14 7.02 -19.22
C GLU A 663 10.57 8.43 -19.62
N THR A 664 9.62 9.28 -20.04
CA THR A 664 9.96 10.55 -20.68
C THR A 664 9.09 11.69 -20.14
N LEU A 665 9.74 12.78 -19.74
CA LEU A 665 9.09 13.99 -19.25
C LEU A 665 9.53 15.19 -20.09
N TYR A 666 8.58 15.80 -20.78
CA TYR A 666 8.75 17.05 -21.49
C TYR A 666 8.06 18.17 -20.73
N MET A 667 8.73 19.30 -20.56
CA MET A 667 8.14 20.48 -19.96
C MET A 667 8.39 21.69 -20.83
N THR A 668 7.34 22.43 -21.17
CA THR A 668 7.41 23.53 -22.13
C THR A 668 6.90 24.83 -21.54
N TYR A 669 7.49 25.92 -21.97
CA TYR A 669 7.06 27.25 -21.57
C TYR A 669 7.32 28.27 -22.67
N SER A 670 6.62 29.39 -22.58
CA SER A 670 6.88 30.59 -23.38
C SER A 670 7.04 31.80 -22.46
N GLY A 671 7.90 32.74 -22.86
CA GLY A 671 8.24 33.90 -22.02
C GLY A 671 9.22 33.57 -20.89
N SER A 672 8.88 33.94 -19.65
CA SER A 672 9.69 33.72 -18.46
C SER A 672 9.32 32.43 -17.74
N LEU A 673 10.33 31.70 -17.26
CA LEU A 673 10.12 30.53 -16.43
C LEU A 673 9.95 30.98 -14.96
N PRO A 674 8.94 30.49 -14.22
CA PRO A 674 8.79 30.86 -12.82
C PRO A 674 9.99 30.46 -11.96
N LYS A 675 10.39 31.34 -11.02
CA LYS A 675 11.51 31.11 -10.08
C LYS A 675 11.51 29.74 -9.40
N PRO A 676 10.36 29.15 -9.00
CA PRO A 676 10.33 27.80 -8.43
C PRO A 676 10.98 26.69 -9.28
N PHE A 677 11.04 26.85 -10.61
CA PHE A 677 11.66 25.88 -11.51
C PHE A 677 13.18 26.05 -11.66
N GLU A 678 13.77 27.15 -11.18
CA GLU A 678 15.23 27.39 -11.27
C GLU A 678 16.03 26.29 -10.56
N ILE A 679 15.45 25.63 -9.55
CA ILE A 679 16.08 24.49 -8.87
C ILE A 679 16.44 23.36 -9.84
N LEU A 680 15.66 23.18 -10.91
CA LEU A 680 15.94 22.17 -11.92
C LEU A 680 17.20 22.49 -12.72
N ARG A 681 17.49 23.79 -12.89
CA ARG A 681 18.68 24.28 -13.59
C ARG A 681 19.89 24.26 -12.67
N THR A 682 19.77 24.83 -11.47
CA THR A 682 20.90 24.97 -10.53
C THR A 682 21.41 23.61 -10.05
N GLU A 683 20.51 22.65 -9.84
CA GLU A 683 20.88 21.29 -9.43
C GLU A 683 21.13 20.33 -10.61
N LYS A 684 21.06 20.81 -11.86
CA LYS A 684 21.25 19.99 -13.08
C LYS A 684 20.30 18.79 -13.16
N MET A 685 19.04 19.01 -12.77
CA MET A 685 17.99 17.97 -12.73
C MET A 685 17.21 17.84 -14.05
N ALA A 686 17.38 18.78 -14.98
CA ALA A 686 16.73 18.77 -16.28
C ALA A 686 17.67 19.35 -17.34
N ASP A 687 17.49 18.93 -18.60
CA ASP A 687 18.20 19.51 -19.74
C ASP A 687 17.39 20.69 -20.29
N PHE A 688 18.04 21.85 -20.42
CA PHE A 688 17.39 23.09 -20.86
C PHE A 688 17.74 23.41 -22.31
N ILE A 689 16.71 23.61 -23.14
CA ILE A 689 16.84 24.15 -24.51
C ILE A 689 16.14 25.50 -24.55
N LEU A 690 16.92 26.57 -24.78
CA LEU A 690 16.48 27.97 -24.72
C LEU A 690 15.96 28.53 -26.05
#